data_AF-A0A0J0Y5Y7-F1
#
_entry.id   AF-A0A0J0Y5Y7-F1
#
_cell.length_a   1.000
_cell.length_b   1.000
_cell.length_c   1.000
_cell.angle_alpha   90.00
_cell.angle_beta   90.00
_cell.angle_gamma   90.00
#
_symmetry.space_group_name_H-M   'P 1'
#
loop_
_entity.id
_entity.type
_entity.pdbx_description
1 polymer ?
#
loop_
_entity_poly.entity_id
_entity_poly.type
_entity_poly.pdbx_seq_one_letter_code
_entity_poly.pdbx_strand_id
1 'polypeptide(L)'
;MKKLYLLVFFALIGLHLFAQRSFSSYGIPTQILKGTSGSYSYYIRLLPNQQINGSMLSLQYEIPATLNFNKSYIHVSINDEPTFSGAISKDSVNRISIPMQLNSGQKDVFLKLTIRAQLFVGDDPCQDENNPSLWLKVLPSTAINWALNKNYGLAAINLSNTLFTKKAIVYPNNISSGELQTVALTYARLRKAGINDIRLYSQDEMPAQLKDFIYIGLLHKIKPAFRSKIKIGPKAGQGLVYLYKNNGLDQVDQVLFLTAKDIPGLSKSLDAVLTKGIFEACFQDHLLINKSAYKPYTKTNRLYLSDLEDNNILMTGSGSLYHNFAFKTSAFADLPADINAEFSIKYTGLEKQDRGYFNIYLNNALISSAQLNESGSLRVSTSVNRYQLKKFNTLRTEFVFHAADGICAGNFRNFIGQVDAKNSYLTVQSKLSEKNLTFFSYPDAFQQEAAILVSKNALSSSVQAIAKLVSEINDHYSNEIRYRPVVDFADHAEQYAGKNIILISGRKDALLGKFKQMPLKYNQSFAIYDNASNEVIYQLSAPDRSAIAQIFEDEQFPAVLSITIPDEGFSSAALQQTVSNMNEQLNQFSGNTLISNKNDHLIFNLAQNSNNVRYADNGNTAFSLFWGKYKLLLLAGTLFLIFLSYLYVRKKVKQSQKIVTA
;
A
#
# COMPACT_ATOMS: atom_id res chain seq x y z
N MET A 1 36.30 -40.90 -5.10
CA MET A 1 36.02 -39.45 -4.98
C MET A 1 35.05 -38.90 -6.05
N LYS A 2 35.19 -39.19 -7.35
CA LYS A 2 34.26 -38.69 -8.41
C LYS A 2 32.78 -39.07 -8.24
N LYS A 3 32.47 -40.26 -7.69
CA LYS A 3 31.08 -40.69 -7.42
C LYS A 3 30.41 -39.98 -6.23
N LEU A 4 31.19 -39.45 -5.28
CA LEU A 4 30.67 -38.72 -4.12
C LEU A 4 30.26 -37.29 -4.52
N TYR A 5 31.04 -36.64 -5.39
CA TYR A 5 30.70 -35.33 -5.95
C TYR A 5 29.45 -35.37 -6.83
N LEU A 6 29.24 -36.45 -7.60
CA LEU A 6 28.02 -36.59 -8.41
C LEU A 6 26.75 -36.73 -7.53
N LEU A 7 26.87 -37.40 -6.38
CA LEU A 7 25.77 -37.62 -5.44
C LEU A 7 25.46 -36.35 -4.62
N VAL A 8 26.49 -35.58 -4.26
CA VAL A 8 26.33 -34.24 -3.64
C VAL A 8 25.78 -33.22 -4.65
N PHE A 9 26.16 -33.31 -5.93
CA PHE A 9 25.62 -32.47 -6.99
C PHE A 9 24.14 -32.80 -7.29
N PHE A 10 23.75 -34.09 -7.28
CA PHE A 10 22.34 -34.48 -7.39
C PHE A 10 21.52 -34.12 -6.14
N ALA A 11 22.12 -34.17 -4.93
CA ALA A 11 21.47 -33.73 -3.70
C ALA A 11 21.28 -32.20 -3.63
N LEU A 12 22.22 -31.42 -4.20
CA LEU A 12 22.11 -29.96 -4.29
C LEU A 12 21.14 -29.50 -5.40
N ILE A 13 20.95 -30.28 -6.46
CA ILE A 13 19.99 -29.96 -7.54
C ILE A 13 18.54 -30.35 -7.15
N GLY A 14 18.35 -31.27 -6.21
CA GLY A 14 17.02 -31.72 -5.76
C GLY A 14 16.25 -30.74 -4.85
N LEU A 15 16.86 -29.65 -4.39
CA LEU A 15 16.30 -28.78 -3.34
C LEU A 15 15.48 -27.57 -3.83
N HIS A 16 15.22 -27.44 -5.14
CA HIS A 16 14.52 -26.27 -5.69
C HIS A 16 13.32 -26.61 -6.56
N LEU A 17 12.29 -27.28 -6.02
CA LEU A 17 11.01 -27.46 -6.74
C LEU A 17 9.75 -27.34 -5.87
N PHE A 18 9.79 -26.57 -4.77
CA PHE A 18 8.58 -26.19 -4.05
C PHE A 18 8.38 -24.68 -4.10
N ALA A 19 7.21 -24.24 -4.55
CA ALA A 19 6.79 -22.85 -4.45
C ALA A 19 6.39 -22.58 -2.98
N GLN A 20 7.38 -22.34 -2.12
CA GLN A 20 7.14 -21.93 -0.74
C GLN A 20 6.48 -20.55 -0.72
N ARG A 21 5.32 -20.44 -0.06
CA ARG A 21 4.66 -19.16 0.22
C ARG A 21 4.34 -19.04 1.70
N SER A 22 4.77 -17.93 2.30
CA SER A 22 4.48 -17.59 3.70
C SER A 22 3.08 -16.99 3.86
N PHE A 23 2.55 -17.00 5.08
CA PHE A 23 1.31 -16.33 5.44
C PHE A 23 1.39 -14.82 5.16
N SER A 24 2.54 -14.20 5.42
CA SER A 24 2.78 -12.81 5.02
C SER A 24 2.59 -12.55 3.52
N SER A 25 2.96 -13.51 2.65
CA SER A 25 2.75 -13.38 1.20
C SER A 25 1.29 -13.51 0.77
N TYR A 26 0.45 -14.08 1.65
CA TYR A 26 -1.01 -14.11 1.51
C TYR A 26 -1.70 -12.93 2.22
N GLY A 27 -0.95 -12.00 2.83
CA GLY A 27 -1.51 -10.90 3.61
C GLY A 27 -2.03 -11.30 4.99
N ILE A 28 -1.77 -12.53 5.44
CA ILE A 28 -2.23 -13.03 6.75
C ILE A 28 -1.29 -12.49 7.84
N PRO A 29 -1.78 -11.66 8.78
CA PRO A 29 -0.97 -11.12 9.89
C PRO A 29 -0.78 -12.15 11.00
N THR A 30 -0.08 -11.74 12.07
CA THR A 30 0.04 -12.56 13.29
C THR A 30 -1.34 -12.76 13.93
N GLN A 31 -1.69 -14.01 14.18
CA GLN A 31 -2.95 -14.34 14.85
C GLN A 31 -2.66 -14.88 16.25
N ILE A 32 -3.38 -14.41 17.26
CA ILE A 32 -3.24 -14.94 18.63
C ILE A 32 -4.51 -15.72 18.97
N LEU A 33 -4.33 -16.96 19.40
CA LEU A 33 -5.35 -17.82 19.97
C LEU A 33 -5.27 -17.65 21.49
N LYS A 34 -6.34 -17.19 22.14
CA LYS A 34 -6.38 -16.99 23.59
C LYS A 34 -7.35 -17.95 24.27
N GLY A 35 -7.14 -18.15 25.57
CA GLY A 35 -7.97 -18.99 26.42
C GLY A 35 -7.60 -20.47 26.33
N THR A 36 -8.34 -21.29 27.09
CA THR A 36 -8.10 -22.73 27.20
C THR A 36 -8.40 -23.50 25.91
N SER A 37 -9.21 -22.95 25.00
CA SER A 37 -9.62 -23.61 23.74
C SER A 37 -9.67 -22.70 22.51
N GLY A 38 -8.76 -21.73 22.39
CA GLY A 38 -8.76 -20.77 21.28
C GLY A 38 -8.60 -21.43 19.89
N SER A 39 -9.33 -20.97 18.88
CA SER A 39 -9.28 -21.52 17.52
C SER A 39 -9.40 -20.43 16.46
N TYR A 40 -8.80 -20.66 15.29
CA TYR A 40 -8.92 -19.76 14.14
C TYR A 40 -8.83 -20.54 12.82
N SER A 41 -9.61 -20.12 11.82
CA SER A 41 -9.64 -20.75 10.49
C SER A 41 -9.19 -19.78 9.40
N TYR A 42 -8.19 -20.19 8.63
CA TYR A 42 -7.65 -19.49 7.45
C TYR A 42 -8.24 -20.07 6.17
N TYR A 43 -8.48 -19.23 5.18
CA TYR A 43 -8.95 -19.64 3.84
C TYR A 43 -7.94 -19.20 2.78
N ILE A 44 -7.31 -20.16 2.10
CA ILE A 44 -6.23 -19.92 1.13
C ILE A 44 -6.64 -20.46 -0.23
N ARG A 45 -6.67 -19.61 -1.26
CA ARG A 45 -7.02 -20.04 -2.63
C ARG A 45 -5.93 -20.96 -3.20
N LEU A 46 -6.33 -22.11 -3.76
CA LEU A 46 -5.45 -23.00 -4.51
C LEU A 46 -5.20 -22.45 -5.91
N LEU A 47 -3.94 -22.38 -6.33
CA LEU A 47 -3.61 -22.13 -7.73
C LEU A 47 -3.69 -23.43 -8.55
N PRO A 48 -4.04 -23.39 -9.85
CA PRO A 48 -4.19 -24.60 -10.67
C PRO A 48 -2.95 -25.48 -10.80
N ASN A 49 -1.76 -24.88 -10.69
CA ASN A 49 -0.48 -25.60 -10.68
C ASN A 49 -0.11 -26.17 -9.31
N GLN A 50 -0.94 -25.92 -8.29
CA GLN A 50 -0.77 -26.41 -6.93
C GLN A 50 -1.78 -27.52 -6.64
N GLN A 51 -1.43 -28.41 -5.74
CA GLN A 51 -2.33 -29.41 -5.18
C GLN A 51 -2.10 -29.54 -3.68
N ILE A 52 -3.15 -29.84 -2.91
CA ILE A 52 -3.01 -30.04 -1.46
C ILE A 52 -2.21 -31.32 -1.18
N ASN A 53 -2.54 -32.42 -1.85
CA ASN A 53 -1.89 -33.70 -1.61
C ASN A 53 -0.40 -33.66 -1.94
N GLY A 54 0.43 -33.97 -0.95
CA GLY A 54 1.89 -33.91 -1.05
C GLY A 54 2.49 -32.53 -0.76
N SER A 55 1.65 -31.52 -0.45
CA SER A 55 2.12 -30.25 0.10
C SER A 55 2.50 -30.40 1.57
N MET A 56 3.25 -29.43 2.09
CA MET A 56 3.67 -29.39 3.49
C MET A 56 3.41 -28.03 4.11
N LEU A 57 2.71 -28.01 5.23
CA LEU A 57 2.53 -26.83 6.08
C LEU A 57 3.67 -26.77 7.10
N SER A 58 4.42 -25.68 7.09
CA SER A 58 5.43 -25.35 8.09
C SER A 58 4.86 -24.30 9.05
N LEU A 59 4.16 -24.75 10.08
CA LEU A 59 3.55 -23.91 11.11
C LEU A 59 4.61 -23.35 12.06
N GLN A 60 4.69 -22.03 12.18
CA GLN A 60 5.54 -21.35 13.16
C GLN A 60 4.67 -20.63 14.19
N TYR A 61 4.96 -20.84 15.48
CA TYR A 61 4.17 -20.22 16.54
C TYR A 61 4.98 -19.90 17.79
N GLU A 62 4.52 -18.92 18.55
CA GLU A 62 5.05 -18.55 19.87
C GLU A 62 4.05 -18.86 20.97
N ILE A 63 4.59 -19.11 22.15
CA ILE A 63 3.81 -19.38 23.37
C ILE A 63 4.50 -18.70 24.56
N PRO A 64 3.78 -18.46 25.66
CA PRO A 64 4.38 -18.02 26.91
C PRO A 64 5.05 -19.19 27.66
N ALA A 65 6.15 -18.89 28.35
CA ALA A 65 6.93 -19.85 29.10
C ALA A 65 6.22 -20.43 30.35
N THR A 66 5.09 -19.83 30.73
CA THR A 66 4.28 -20.20 31.90
C THR A 66 3.26 -21.31 31.61
N LEU A 67 3.11 -21.75 30.36
CA LEU A 67 2.19 -22.85 30.03
C LEU A 67 2.66 -24.18 30.61
N ASN A 68 1.70 -25.01 31.01
CA ASN A 68 1.91 -26.42 31.28
C ASN A 68 2.02 -27.19 29.97
N PHE A 69 3.25 -27.35 29.49
CA PHE A 69 3.56 -28.02 28.22
C PHE A 69 3.09 -29.47 28.15
N ASN A 70 2.95 -30.15 29.30
CA ASN A 70 2.50 -31.55 29.37
C ASN A 70 1.00 -31.71 29.14
N LYS A 71 0.22 -30.63 29.31
CA LYS A 71 -1.24 -30.63 29.16
C LYS A 71 -1.72 -29.78 27.99
N SER A 72 -0.84 -28.97 27.41
CA SER A 72 -1.19 -28.04 26.34
C SER A 72 -0.91 -28.65 24.97
N TYR A 73 -1.90 -28.55 24.08
CA TYR A 73 -1.88 -29.15 22.75
C TYR A 73 -2.20 -28.14 21.65
N ILE A 74 -1.69 -28.41 20.46
CA ILE A 74 -2.09 -27.74 19.23
C ILE A 74 -2.68 -28.76 18.28
N HIS A 75 -3.83 -28.41 17.71
CA HIS A 75 -4.56 -29.19 16.73
C HIS A 75 -4.64 -28.42 15.43
N VAL A 76 -4.44 -29.12 14.31
CA VAL A 76 -4.54 -28.55 12.97
C VAL A 76 -5.45 -29.43 12.14
N SER A 77 -6.45 -28.79 11.52
CA SER A 77 -7.37 -29.42 10.59
C SER A 77 -7.28 -28.77 9.21
N ILE A 78 -7.35 -29.57 8.16
CA ILE A 78 -7.35 -29.15 6.76
C ILE A 78 -8.68 -29.57 6.15
N ASN A 79 -9.43 -28.62 5.57
CA ASN A 79 -10.78 -28.82 5.03
C ASN A 79 -11.70 -29.57 6.00
N ASP A 80 -11.66 -29.15 7.26
CA ASP A 80 -12.41 -29.74 8.38
C ASP A 80 -12.02 -31.18 8.76
N GLU A 81 -10.99 -31.75 8.13
CA GLU A 81 -10.39 -33.03 8.52
C GLU A 81 -9.20 -32.81 9.47
N PRO A 82 -9.14 -33.47 10.63
CA PRO A 82 -8.02 -33.35 11.56
C PRO A 82 -6.75 -33.96 10.93
N THR A 83 -5.71 -33.15 10.76
CA THR A 83 -4.45 -33.57 10.13
C THR A 83 -3.33 -33.76 11.15
N PHE A 84 -3.31 -32.95 12.21
CA PHE A 84 -2.26 -33.00 13.21
C PHE A 84 -2.80 -32.67 14.60
N SER A 85 -2.24 -33.34 15.61
CA SER A 85 -2.44 -33.03 17.01
C SER A 85 -1.15 -33.34 17.75
N GLY A 86 -0.61 -32.37 18.48
CA GLY A 86 0.67 -32.54 19.18
C GLY A 86 0.75 -31.69 20.43
N ALA A 87 1.53 -32.16 21.41
CA ALA A 87 1.85 -31.39 22.60
C ALA A 87 2.73 -30.18 22.21
N ILE A 88 2.57 -29.09 22.96
CA ILE A 88 3.34 -27.87 22.76
C ILE A 88 4.71 -28.01 23.44
N SER A 89 5.78 -27.56 22.77
CA SER A 89 7.15 -27.62 23.31
C SER A 89 7.57 -26.31 23.99
N LYS A 90 8.54 -26.41 24.91
CA LYS A 90 9.02 -25.31 25.77
C LYS A 90 9.74 -24.17 25.02
N ASP A 91 10.07 -24.35 23.74
CA ASP A 91 10.79 -23.34 22.98
C ASP A 91 9.94 -22.09 22.76
N SER A 92 10.56 -20.92 22.79
CA SER A 92 9.87 -19.62 22.62
C SER A 92 9.26 -19.46 21.23
N VAL A 93 9.91 -20.04 20.22
CA VAL A 93 9.45 -20.10 18.83
C VAL A 93 9.50 -21.56 18.39
N ASN A 94 8.33 -22.13 18.11
CA ASN A 94 8.19 -23.52 17.71
C ASN A 94 7.93 -23.63 16.21
N ARG A 95 8.41 -24.70 15.60
CA ARG A 95 8.15 -25.03 14.19
C ARG A 95 7.68 -26.47 14.06
N ILE A 96 6.51 -26.65 13.45
CA ILE A 96 5.93 -27.97 13.15
C ILE A 96 5.77 -28.09 11.64
N SER A 97 6.25 -29.19 11.08
CA SER A 97 6.04 -29.56 9.67
C SER A 97 4.93 -30.59 9.58
N ILE A 98 3.83 -30.23 8.93
CA ILE A 98 2.62 -31.04 8.81
C ILE A 98 2.43 -31.41 7.34
N PRO A 99 2.53 -32.70 6.97
CA PRO A 99 2.20 -33.13 5.61
C PRO A 99 0.71 -32.94 5.38
N MET A 100 0.36 -32.40 4.22
CA MET A 100 -1.03 -32.13 3.85
C MET A 100 -1.54 -33.26 2.96
N GLN A 101 -2.61 -33.91 3.40
CA GLN A 101 -3.35 -34.91 2.63
C GLN A 101 -4.84 -34.70 2.85
N LEU A 102 -5.60 -34.75 1.77
CA LEU A 102 -7.06 -34.82 1.80
C LEU A 102 -7.47 -36.28 1.65
N ASN A 103 -8.34 -36.75 2.54
CA ASN A 103 -8.96 -38.07 2.39
C ASN A 103 -10.12 -38.03 1.39
N SER A 104 -10.74 -36.86 1.20
CA SER A 104 -11.83 -36.66 0.25
C SER A 104 -11.32 -36.28 -1.16
N GLY A 105 -11.97 -36.82 -2.19
CA GLY A 105 -11.72 -36.43 -3.60
C GLY A 105 -12.23 -35.03 -3.97
N GLN A 106 -12.45 -34.14 -2.99
CA GLN A 106 -12.96 -32.80 -3.23
C GLN A 106 -11.93 -31.94 -3.95
N LYS A 107 -12.34 -31.40 -5.10
CA LYS A 107 -11.63 -30.35 -5.80
C LYS A 107 -12.08 -29.00 -5.25
N ASP A 108 -11.62 -28.66 -4.06
CA ASP A 108 -11.88 -27.33 -3.51
C ASP A 108 -10.97 -26.28 -4.13
N VAL A 109 -11.57 -25.13 -4.44
CA VAL A 109 -10.85 -23.93 -4.93
C VAL A 109 -10.09 -23.24 -3.78
N PHE A 110 -10.42 -23.58 -2.54
CA PHE A 110 -9.81 -23.04 -1.34
C PHE A 110 -9.38 -24.15 -0.38
N LEU A 111 -8.26 -23.95 0.27
CA LEU A 111 -7.83 -24.65 1.47
C LEU A 111 -8.40 -23.93 2.68
N LYS A 112 -9.21 -24.63 3.49
CA LYS A 112 -9.57 -24.20 4.85
C LYS A 112 -8.57 -24.82 5.82
N LEU A 113 -7.79 -24.00 6.50
CA LEU A 113 -6.84 -24.44 7.53
C LEU A 113 -7.34 -23.96 8.88
N THR A 114 -7.69 -24.86 9.79
CA THR A 114 -8.10 -24.52 11.16
C THR A 114 -6.98 -24.87 12.13
N ILE A 115 -6.55 -23.90 12.93
CA ILE A 115 -5.59 -24.09 14.02
C ILE A 115 -6.33 -23.88 15.34
N ARG A 116 -6.33 -24.88 16.20
CA ARG A 116 -6.93 -24.85 17.53
C ARG A 116 -5.85 -25.12 18.57
N ALA A 117 -5.83 -24.29 19.60
CA ALA A 117 -4.98 -24.47 20.77
C ALA A 117 -5.83 -24.97 21.94
N GLN A 118 -5.26 -25.88 22.71
CA GLN A 118 -5.76 -26.29 24.01
C GLN A 118 -4.68 -25.96 25.04
N LEU A 119 -4.90 -24.96 25.90
CA LEU A 119 -3.85 -24.35 26.73
C LEU A 119 -4.18 -24.45 28.22
N PHE A 120 -3.17 -24.76 29.03
CA PHE A 120 -3.26 -24.81 30.50
C PHE A 120 -1.99 -24.22 31.13
N VAL A 121 -2.09 -23.67 32.33
CA VAL A 121 -0.97 -23.19 33.16
C VAL A 121 -0.81 -24.08 34.40
N GLY A 122 -1.92 -24.44 35.04
CA GLY A 122 -1.96 -25.31 36.22
C GLY A 122 -2.64 -26.64 35.96
N ASP A 123 -3.07 -27.28 37.05
CA ASP A 123 -3.85 -28.51 37.04
C ASP A 123 -5.35 -28.28 37.21
N ASP A 124 -5.72 -27.05 37.60
CA ASP A 124 -7.10 -26.63 37.83
C ASP A 124 -7.57 -25.73 36.67
N PRO A 125 -8.42 -26.25 35.76
CA PRO A 125 -8.98 -25.47 34.65
C PRO A 125 -9.72 -24.20 35.10
N CYS A 126 -10.24 -24.17 36.33
CA CYS A 126 -10.93 -23.00 36.89
C CYS A 126 -10.01 -21.81 37.15
N GLN A 127 -8.82 -22.09 37.68
CA GLN A 127 -7.83 -21.06 37.95
C GLN A 127 -7.16 -20.60 36.66
N ASP A 128 -7.07 -21.50 35.68
CA ASP A 128 -6.48 -21.21 34.38
C ASP A 128 -7.35 -20.32 33.51
N GLU A 129 -8.69 -20.42 33.57
CA GLU A 129 -9.60 -19.72 32.64
C GLU A 129 -9.37 -18.20 32.54
N ASN A 130 -8.93 -17.56 33.64
CA ASN A 130 -8.63 -16.12 33.69
C ASN A 130 -7.14 -15.78 33.60
N ASN A 131 -6.28 -16.78 33.37
CA ASN A 131 -4.85 -16.56 33.34
C ASN A 131 -4.42 -15.84 32.05
N PRO A 132 -3.80 -14.65 32.14
CA PRO A 132 -3.41 -13.87 30.96
C PRO A 132 -2.33 -14.55 30.11
N SER A 133 -1.72 -15.63 30.63
CA SER A 133 -0.75 -16.45 29.92
C SER A 133 -1.36 -17.51 29.02
N LEU A 134 -2.69 -17.68 28.97
CA LEU A 134 -3.32 -18.62 28.03
C LEU A 134 -3.37 -18.03 26.62
N TRP A 135 -2.25 -18.07 25.91
CA TRP A 135 -2.20 -17.66 24.51
C TRP A 135 -1.20 -18.45 23.67
N LEU A 136 -1.47 -18.52 22.36
CA LEU A 136 -0.57 -19.03 21.32
C LEU A 136 -0.60 -18.08 20.13
N LYS A 137 0.54 -17.62 19.64
CA LYS A 137 0.64 -16.74 18.46
C LYS A 137 1.08 -17.53 17.24
N VAL A 138 0.26 -17.58 16.20
CA VAL A 138 0.66 -18.07 14.88
C VAL A 138 1.40 -16.97 14.13
N LEU A 139 2.64 -17.25 13.73
CA LEU A 139 3.53 -16.26 13.13
C LEU A 139 3.31 -16.12 11.61
N PRO A 140 3.49 -14.91 11.03
CA PRO A 140 3.39 -14.67 9.57
C PRO A 140 4.44 -15.42 8.75
N SER A 141 5.49 -15.92 9.41
CA SER A 141 6.52 -16.79 8.84
C SER A 141 6.06 -18.23 8.61
N THR A 142 4.88 -18.61 9.11
CA THR A 142 4.20 -19.86 8.74
C THR A 142 4.10 -19.94 7.22
N ALA A 143 4.42 -21.09 6.64
CA ALA A 143 4.51 -21.23 5.18
C ALA A 143 3.92 -22.55 4.68
N ILE A 144 3.40 -22.52 3.46
CA ILE A 144 2.96 -23.72 2.74
C ILE A 144 3.94 -23.95 1.58
N ASN A 145 4.49 -25.15 1.54
CA ASN A 145 5.27 -25.67 0.44
C ASN A 145 4.33 -26.46 -0.46
N TRP A 146 3.89 -25.82 -1.55
CA TRP A 146 2.92 -26.42 -2.45
C TRP A 146 3.57 -27.49 -3.33
N ALA A 147 2.98 -28.68 -3.36
CA ALA A 147 3.28 -29.68 -4.37
C ALA A 147 2.75 -29.22 -5.74
N LEU A 148 3.55 -29.49 -6.77
CA LEU A 148 3.15 -29.25 -8.15
C LEU A 148 2.07 -30.25 -8.57
N ASN A 149 0.99 -29.73 -9.14
CA ASN A 149 -0.03 -30.55 -9.77
C ASN A 149 0.54 -31.15 -11.06
N LYS A 150 0.85 -32.44 -11.07
CA LYS A 150 1.44 -33.13 -12.24
C LYS A 150 0.50 -33.19 -13.46
N ASN A 151 -0.80 -33.00 -13.25
CA ASN A 151 -1.80 -32.91 -14.32
C ASN A 151 -1.93 -31.48 -14.88
N TYR A 152 -1.15 -30.52 -14.35
CA TYR A 152 -1.09 -29.16 -14.86
C TYR A 152 -0.29 -29.11 -16.17
N GLY A 153 -1.00 -29.25 -17.29
CA GLY A 153 -0.48 -29.06 -18.65
C GLY A 153 -1.09 -27.84 -19.36
N LEU A 154 -0.70 -27.60 -20.62
CA LEU A 154 -1.24 -26.55 -21.50
C LEU A 154 -2.78 -26.43 -21.47
N ALA A 155 -3.47 -27.56 -21.37
CA ALA A 155 -4.93 -27.61 -21.37
C ALA A 155 -5.56 -27.02 -20.10
N ALA A 156 -4.84 -27.00 -18.97
CA ALA A 156 -5.33 -26.45 -17.71
C ALA A 156 -5.17 -24.91 -17.64
N ILE A 157 -4.37 -24.31 -18.52
CA ILE A 157 -4.11 -22.88 -18.55
C ILE A 157 -5.14 -22.20 -19.45
N ASN A 158 -5.82 -21.19 -18.92
CA ASN A 158 -6.81 -20.39 -19.60
C ASN A 158 -6.82 -18.95 -19.04
N LEU A 159 -7.71 -18.10 -19.55
CA LEU A 159 -7.78 -16.72 -19.09
C LEU A 159 -8.09 -16.59 -17.60
N SER A 160 -8.97 -17.40 -17.02
CA SER A 160 -9.35 -17.29 -15.61
C SER A 160 -8.20 -17.48 -14.62
N ASN A 161 -7.11 -18.09 -15.08
CA ASN A 161 -6.00 -18.44 -14.23
C ASN A 161 -4.65 -17.91 -14.73
N THR A 162 -4.47 -17.50 -15.98
CA THR A 162 -3.12 -17.17 -16.49
C THR A 162 -2.39 -15.99 -15.81
N LEU A 163 -3.08 -15.08 -15.11
CA LEU A 163 -2.45 -13.91 -14.49
C LEU A 163 -1.48 -14.25 -13.35
N PHE A 164 -1.71 -15.30 -12.56
CA PHE A 164 -0.97 -15.52 -11.31
C PHE A 164 0.52 -15.85 -11.51
N THR A 165 0.92 -16.25 -12.73
CA THR A 165 2.33 -16.56 -13.06
C THR A 165 3.08 -15.36 -13.65
N LYS A 166 2.36 -14.33 -14.12
CA LYS A 166 2.92 -13.25 -14.94
C LYS A 166 3.72 -12.27 -14.09
N LYS A 167 5.04 -12.24 -14.29
CA LYS A 167 5.96 -11.30 -13.61
C LYS A 167 6.57 -10.25 -14.54
N ALA A 168 6.12 -10.18 -15.79
CA ALA A 168 6.58 -9.17 -16.73
C ALA A 168 5.44 -8.63 -17.59
N ILE A 169 5.51 -7.33 -17.88
CA ILE A 169 4.64 -6.65 -18.84
C ILE A 169 5.53 -6.04 -19.92
N VAL A 170 5.18 -6.30 -21.18
CA VAL A 170 5.86 -5.81 -22.37
C VAL A 170 4.94 -4.84 -23.11
N TYR A 171 5.49 -3.71 -23.57
CA TYR A 171 4.74 -2.66 -24.26
C TYR A 171 5.50 -2.11 -25.50
N PRO A 172 4.80 -1.47 -26.46
CA PRO A 172 5.43 -0.83 -27.63
C PRO A 172 6.39 0.29 -27.25
N ASN A 173 7.47 0.48 -28.02
CA ASN A 173 8.46 1.53 -27.74
C ASN A 173 7.85 2.94 -27.83
N ASN A 174 6.92 3.17 -28.76
CA ASN A 174 6.18 4.41 -28.94
C ASN A 174 4.81 4.36 -28.23
N ILE A 175 4.86 4.21 -26.91
CA ILE A 175 3.67 4.07 -26.07
C ILE A 175 2.83 5.37 -26.07
N SER A 176 1.53 5.25 -26.30
CA SER A 176 0.57 6.35 -26.14
C SER A 176 0.08 6.47 -24.69
N SER A 177 -0.55 7.59 -24.32
CA SER A 177 -1.15 7.80 -22.99
C SER A 177 -2.15 6.69 -22.61
N GLY A 178 -3.04 6.30 -23.51
CA GLY A 178 -3.99 5.20 -23.28
C GLY A 178 -3.35 3.83 -23.11
N GLU A 179 -2.25 3.54 -23.83
CA GLU A 179 -1.47 2.31 -23.64
C GLU A 179 -0.73 2.33 -22.29
N LEU A 180 -0.15 3.47 -21.92
CA LEU A 180 0.53 3.66 -20.65
C LEU A 180 -0.43 3.51 -19.45
N GLN A 181 -1.63 4.07 -19.54
CA GLN A 181 -2.69 3.86 -18.56
C GLN A 181 -3.04 2.37 -18.43
N THR A 182 -3.11 1.65 -19.55
CA THR A 182 -3.38 0.20 -19.56
C THR A 182 -2.26 -0.59 -18.89
N VAL A 183 -1.00 -0.24 -19.16
CA VAL A 183 0.18 -0.83 -18.49
C VAL A 183 0.14 -0.57 -16.99
N ALA A 184 -0.08 0.66 -16.57
CA ALA A 184 -0.07 1.05 -15.16
C ALA A 184 -1.20 0.38 -14.35
N LEU A 185 -2.41 0.32 -14.90
CA LEU A 185 -3.53 -0.34 -14.23
C LEU A 185 -3.41 -1.86 -14.22
N THR A 186 -2.83 -2.47 -15.26
CA THR A 186 -2.54 -3.91 -15.28
C THR A 186 -1.45 -4.25 -14.25
N TYR A 187 -0.41 -3.42 -14.13
CA TYR A 187 0.61 -3.56 -13.09
C TYR A 187 -0.02 -3.52 -11.68
N ALA A 188 -0.87 -2.52 -11.40
CA ALA A 188 -1.58 -2.41 -10.14
C ALA A 188 -2.45 -3.66 -9.85
N ARG A 189 -3.11 -4.21 -10.87
CA ARG A 189 -3.89 -5.46 -10.75
C ARG A 189 -3.01 -6.66 -10.39
N LEU A 190 -1.83 -6.81 -11.00
CA LEU A 190 -0.89 -7.88 -10.65
C LEU A 190 -0.37 -7.73 -9.21
N ARG A 191 -0.03 -6.51 -8.79
CA ARG A 191 0.36 -6.22 -7.39
C ARG A 191 -0.73 -6.62 -6.41
N LYS A 192 -2.00 -6.27 -6.70
CA LYS A 192 -3.17 -6.67 -5.90
C LYS A 192 -3.43 -8.18 -5.90
N ALA A 193 -3.01 -8.90 -6.93
CA ALA A 193 -3.06 -10.35 -6.97
C ALA A 193 -1.92 -11.02 -6.15
N GLY A 194 -1.11 -10.25 -5.43
CA GLY A 194 0.02 -10.74 -4.63
C GLY A 194 1.29 -11.01 -5.45
N ILE A 195 1.37 -10.51 -6.68
CA ILE A 195 2.56 -10.67 -7.52
C ILE A 195 3.54 -9.53 -7.22
N ASN A 196 4.71 -9.91 -6.73
CA ASN A 196 5.83 -9.00 -6.48
C ASN A 196 6.85 -9.06 -7.63
N ASP A 197 7.74 -8.07 -7.69
CA ASP A 197 8.86 -7.99 -8.64
C ASP A 197 8.44 -7.98 -10.13
N ILE A 198 7.33 -7.31 -10.42
CA ILE A 198 6.83 -7.16 -11.80
C ILE A 198 7.80 -6.27 -12.59
N ARG A 199 8.33 -6.80 -13.69
CA ARG A 199 9.24 -6.09 -14.58
C ARG A 199 8.51 -5.50 -15.78
N LEU A 200 8.85 -4.29 -16.15
CA LEU A 200 8.31 -3.61 -17.32
C LEU A 200 9.39 -3.52 -18.40
N TYR A 201 9.06 -3.92 -19.63
CA TYR A 201 9.99 -3.87 -20.75
C TYR A 201 9.35 -3.18 -21.95
N SER A 202 10.08 -2.25 -22.56
CA SER A 202 9.79 -1.93 -23.95
C SER A 202 10.07 -3.17 -24.81
N GLN A 203 9.34 -3.33 -25.90
CA GLN A 203 9.45 -4.52 -26.75
C GLN A 203 10.84 -4.72 -27.39
N ASP A 204 11.69 -3.69 -27.43
CA ASP A 204 13.08 -3.78 -27.91
C ASP A 204 14.06 -4.18 -26.79
N GLU A 205 13.74 -3.87 -25.54
CA GLU A 205 14.57 -4.17 -24.37
C GLU A 205 14.19 -5.50 -23.69
N MET A 206 13.21 -6.21 -24.25
CA MET A 206 12.73 -7.48 -23.71
C MET A 206 13.81 -8.58 -23.80
N PRO A 207 14.15 -9.27 -22.69
CA PRO A 207 15.10 -10.38 -22.72
C PRO A 207 14.62 -11.54 -23.61
N ALA A 208 15.51 -12.11 -24.42
CA ALA A 208 15.16 -13.22 -25.33
C ALA A 208 14.65 -14.49 -24.62
N GLN A 209 15.05 -14.69 -23.36
CA GLN A 209 14.63 -15.82 -22.53
C GLN A 209 13.26 -15.61 -21.87
N LEU A 210 12.62 -14.45 -22.02
CA LEU A 210 11.32 -14.18 -21.39
C LEU A 210 10.21 -14.95 -22.09
N LYS A 211 9.64 -15.95 -21.40
CA LYS A 211 8.63 -16.86 -21.94
C LYS A 211 7.22 -16.70 -21.37
N ASP A 212 7.10 -16.08 -20.20
CA ASP A 212 5.82 -15.92 -19.48
C ASP A 212 5.56 -14.44 -19.13
N PHE A 213 4.75 -13.76 -19.93
CA PHE A 213 4.54 -12.31 -19.78
C PHE A 213 3.22 -11.81 -20.36
N ILE A 214 2.86 -10.57 -20.03
CA ILE A 214 1.71 -9.86 -20.58
C ILE A 214 2.21 -8.90 -21.66
N TYR A 215 1.64 -8.93 -22.85
CA TYR A 215 1.89 -7.93 -23.88
C TYR A 215 0.71 -6.96 -23.95
N ILE A 216 0.97 -5.65 -23.82
CA ILE A 216 -0.05 -4.61 -23.83
C ILE A 216 0.25 -3.63 -24.97
N GLY A 217 -0.69 -3.44 -25.89
CA GLY A 217 -0.55 -2.43 -26.94
C GLY A 217 -1.53 -2.59 -28.10
N LEU A 218 -1.60 -1.59 -28.96
CA LEU A 218 -2.44 -1.65 -30.16
C LEU A 218 -1.87 -2.62 -31.20
N LEU A 219 -2.74 -3.36 -31.89
CA LEU A 219 -2.35 -4.43 -32.83
C LEU A 219 -1.35 -4.00 -33.91
N HIS A 220 -1.44 -2.74 -34.37
CA HIS A 220 -0.54 -2.21 -35.40
C HIS A 220 0.84 -1.83 -34.86
N LYS A 221 1.00 -1.67 -33.54
CA LYS A 221 2.29 -1.38 -32.87
C LYS A 221 3.01 -2.63 -32.36
N ILE A 222 2.31 -3.78 -32.31
CA ILE A 222 2.90 -5.06 -31.90
C ILE A 222 3.88 -5.54 -32.98
N LYS A 223 5.11 -5.87 -32.56
CA LYS A 223 6.12 -6.51 -33.45
C LYS A 223 5.53 -7.70 -34.22
N PRO A 224 5.85 -7.87 -35.53
CA PRO A 224 5.30 -8.94 -36.36
C PRO A 224 5.42 -10.34 -35.77
N ALA A 225 6.55 -10.65 -35.11
CA ALA A 225 6.81 -11.95 -34.49
C ALA A 225 5.84 -12.30 -33.34
N PHE A 226 5.29 -11.30 -32.65
CA PHE A 226 4.24 -11.51 -31.65
C PHE A 226 2.85 -11.41 -32.25
N ARG A 227 2.67 -10.50 -33.22
CA ARG A 227 1.38 -10.32 -33.90
C ARG A 227 0.94 -11.60 -34.62
N SER A 228 1.85 -12.37 -35.21
CA SER A 228 1.56 -13.66 -35.85
C SER A 228 1.03 -14.73 -34.89
N LYS A 229 1.24 -14.57 -33.57
CA LYS A 229 0.72 -15.47 -32.54
C LYS A 229 -0.76 -15.20 -32.24
N ILE A 230 -1.28 -14.04 -32.61
CA ILE A 230 -2.66 -13.64 -32.38
C ILE A 230 -3.49 -14.07 -33.59
N LYS A 231 -4.37 -15.07 -33.39
CA LYS A 231 -5.20 -15.64 -34.48
C LYS A 231 -6.54 -14.94 -34.67
N ILE A 232 -6.88 -13.97 -33.81
CA ILE A 232 -8.18 -13.31 -33.78
C ILE A 232 -8.00 -11.82 -34.04
N GLY A 233 -8.73 -11.29 -35.02
CA GLY A 233 -8.72 -9.86 -35.37
C GLY A 233 -9.95 -9.13 -34.82
N PRO A 234 -9.85 -8.31 -33.76
CA PRO A 234 -10.97 -7.48 -33.30
C PRO A 234 -11.33 -6.40 -34.35
N LYS A 235 -12.59 -5.95 -34.34
CA LYS A 235 -13.04 -4.76 -35.09
C LYS A 235 -12.64 -3.47 -34.36
N ALA A 236 -12.77 -2.32 -35.03
CA ALA A 236 -12.62 -1.03 -34.38
C ALA A 236 -13.61 -0.91 -33.20
N GLY A 237 -13.16 -0.35 -32.08
CA GLY A 237 -13.90 -0.26 -30.84
C GLY A 237 -14.10 -1.58 -30.08
N GLN A 238 -13.60 -2.72 -30.56
CA GLN A 238 -13.62 -3.99 -29.83
C GLN A 238 -12.29 -4.24 -29.11
N GLY A 239 -12.39 -4.73 -27.88
CA GLY A 239 -11.23 -5.23 -27.13
C GLY A 239 -10.95 -6.70 -27.43
N LEU A 240 -9.69 -7.10 -27.32
CA LEU A 240 -9.24 -8.48 -27.33
C LEU A 240 -8.32 -8.75 -26.14
N VAL A 241 -8.67 -9.78 -25.37
CA VAL A 241 -7.75 -10.47 -24.47
C VAL A 241 -7.46 -11.84 -25.06
N TYR A 242 -6.19 -12.17 -25.28
CA TYR A 242 -5.80 -13.41 -25.98
C TYR A 242 -4.61 -14.06 -25.29
N LEU A 243 -4.76 -15.32 -24.89
CA LEU A 243 -3.71 -16.14 -24.33
C LEU A 243 -3.11 -17.02 -25.44
N TYR A 244 -1.88 -16.72 -25.82
CA TYR A 244 -1.05 -17.64 -26.58
C TYR A 244 -0.32 -18.59 -25.63
N LYS A 245 -0.32 -19.88 -25.96
CA LYS A 245 0.35 -20.92 -25.19
C LYS A 245 1.02 -21.93 -26.11
N ASN A 246 2.25 -22.33 -25.80
CA ASN A 246 3.00 -23.33 -26.55
C ASN A 246 3.86 -24.21 -25.62
N ASN A 247 4.06 -25.48 -25.99
CA ASN A 247 4.94 -26.38 -25.25
C ASN A 247 6.40 -26.02 -25.57
N GLY A 248 7.13 -25.52 -24.58
CA GLY A 248 8.59 -25.48 -24.62
C GLY A 248 9.19 -26.78 -24.05
N LEU A 249 10.51 -26.92 -24.17
CA LEU A 249 11.25 -28.10 -23.71
C LEU A 249 11.25 -28.24 -22.17
N ASP A 250 11.31 -27.11 -21.44
CA ASP A 250 11.40 -27.08 -19.96
C ASP A 250 10.28 -26.28 -19.28
N GLN A 251 9.65 -25.33 -19.98
CA GLN A 251 8.53 -24.50 -19.49
C GLN A 251 7.52 -24.23 -20.61
N VAL A 252 6.29 -23.94 -20.22
CA VAL A 252 5.23 -23.52 -21.14
C VAL A 252 5.46 -22.06 -21.53
N ASP A 253 5.66 -21.78 -22.82
CA ASP A 253 5.69 -20.42 -23.37
C ASP A 253 4.27 -19.85 -23.33
N GLN A 254 4.05 -18.77 -22.58
CA GLN A 254 2.74 -18.14 -22.40
C GLN A 254 2.81 -16.64 -22.61
N VAL A 255 1.97 -16.11 -23.49
CA VAL A 255 1.84 -14.67 -23.69
C VAL A 255 0.38 -14.29 -23.57
N LEU A 256 0.06 -13.47 -22.57
CA LEU A 256 -1.26 -12.86 -22.43
C LEU A 256 -1.26 -11.51 -23.16
N PHE A 257 -1.96 -11.42 -24.26
CA PHE A 257 -2.15 -10.18 -25.01
C PHE A 257 -3.37 -9.42 -24.50
N LEU A 258 -3.18 -8.17 -24.09
CA LEU A 258 -4.24 -7.17 -23.95
C LEU A 258 -4.10 -6.20 -25.12
N THR A 259 -4.99 -6.30 -26.09
CA THR A 259 -4.83 -5.56 -27.36
C THR A 259 -6.17 -5.14 -27.94
N ALA A 260 -6.11 -4.29 -28.97
CA ALA A 260 -7.23 -3.81 -29.77
C ALA A 260 -6.72 -3.13 -31.05
N LYS A 261 -7.63 -2.72 -31.93
CA LYS A 261 -7.30 -1.86 -33.09
C LYS A 261 -7.10 -0.39 -32.70
N ASP A 262 -7.80 0.07 -31.68
CA ASP A 262 -7.84 1.47 -31.22
C ASP A 262 -7.88 1.58 -29.68
N ILE A 263 -7.67 2.79 -29.15
CA ILE A 263 -7.64 3.08 -27.71
C ILE A 263 -8.98 2.75 -27.00
N PRO A 264 -10.16 3.07 -27.57
CA PRO A 264 -11.42 2.66 -26.97
C PRO A 264 -11.58 1.15 -26.82
N GLY A 265 -11.16 0.38 -27.84
CA GLY A 265 -11.11 -1.09 -27.75
C GLY A 265 -10.12 -1.57 -26.68
N LEU A 266 -8.95 -0.95 -26.57
CA LEU A 266 -7.94 -1.31 -25.57
C LEU A 266 -8.46 -1.07 -24.14
N SER A 267 -9.18 0.03 -23.91
CA SER A 267 -9.84 0.30 -22.64
C SER A 267 -10.83 -0.81 -22.28
N LYS A 268 -11.59 -1.35 -23.25
CA LYS A 268 -12.51 -2.48 -23.00
C LYS A 268 -11.76 -3.76 -22.64
N SER A 269 -10.62 -4.03 -23.27
CA SER A 269 -9.75 -5.16 -22.89
C SER A 269 -9.25 -5.03 -21.45
N LEU A 270 -8.82 -3.81 -21.07
CA LEU A 270 -8.42 -3.50 -19.71
C LEU A 270 -9.58 -3.72 -18.72
N ASP A 271 -10.77 -3.22 -19.03
CA ASP A 271 -11.95 -3.35 -18.17
C ASP A 271 -12.28 -4.80 -17.86
N ALA A 272 -12.18 -5.68 -18.86
CA ALA A 272 -12.40 -7.11 -18.66
C ALA A 272 -11.36 -7.73 -17.71
N VAL A 273 -10.08 -7.39 -17.85
CA VAL A 273 -9.00 -7.90 -16.98
C VAL A 273 -9.09 -7.36 -15.55
N LEU A 274 -9.49 -6.10 -15.39
CA LEU A 274 -9.66 -5.48 -14.08
C LEU A 274 -10.91 -5.97 -13.34
N THR A 275 -11.92 -6.45 -14.05
CA THR A 275 -13.18 -6.93 -13.46
C THR A 275 -13.07 -8.41 -13.13
N LYS A 276 -12.87 -8.72 -11.84
CA LYS A 276 -12.65 -10.09 -11.34
C LYS A 276 -13.68 -11.08 -11.85
N GLY A 277 -14.97 -10.75 -11.76
CA GLY A 277 -16.06 -11.63 -12.19
C GLY A 277 -16.05 -11.97 -13.69
N ILE A 278 -15.56 -11.08 -14.55
CA ILE A 278 -15.46 -11.34 -15.99
C ILE A 278 -14.24 -12.21 -16.28
N PHE A 279 -13.07 -11.78 -15.79
CA PHE A 279 -11.82 -12.45 -16.11
C PHE A 279 -11.74 -13.86 -15.50
N GLU A 280 -12.11 -14.01 -14.23
CA GLU A 280 -12.04 -15.30 -13.52
C GLU A 280 -13.13 -16.29 -13.95
N ALA A 281 -14.16 -15.85 -14.66
CA ALA A 281 -15.17 -16.73 -15.27
C ALA A 281 -14.79 -17.20 -16.69
N CYS A 282 -13.67 -16.74 -17.24
CA CYS A 282 -13.28 -17.03 -18.62
C CYS A 282 -12.37 -18.26 -18.72
N PHE A 283 -12.96 -19.44 -18.94
CA PHE A 283 -12.22 -20.69 -19.08
C PHE A 283 -11.61 -20.94 -20.48
N GLN A 284 -11.71 -19.96 -21.38
CA GLN A 284 -11.18 -20.03 -22.75
C GLN A 284 -9.81 -19.34 -22.85
N ASP A 285 -9.17 -19.47 -24.01
CA ASP A 285 -7.90 -18.80 -24.33
C ASP A 285 -8.09 -17.39 -24.90
N HIS A 286 -9.32 -16.97 -25.20
CA HIS A 286 -9.56 -15.63 -25.74
C HIS A 286 -10.90 -15.06 -25.28
N LEU A 287 -10.98 -13.74 -25.27
CA LEU A 287 -12.18 -12.97 -24.97
C LEU A 287 -12.23 -11.77 -25.91
N LEU A 288 -13.31 -11.65 -26.68
CA LEU A 288 -13.63 -10.47 -27.48
C LEU A 288 -14.64 -9.60 -26.74
N ILE A 289 -14.33 -8.32 -26.56
CA ILE A 289 -15.06 -7.42 -25.69
C ILE A 289 -15.76 -6.33 -26.50
N ASN A 290 -17.09 -6.38 -26.52
CA ASN A 290 -17.94 -5.40 -27.19
C ASN A 290 -18.30 -4.20 -26.30
N LYS A 291 -18.48 -4.44 -24.99
CA LYS A 291 -18.95 -3.45 -24.02
C LYS A 291 -18.03 -3.42 -22.80
N SER A 292 -17.79 -2.23 -22.27
CA SER A 292 -17.12 -2.05 -20.98
C SER A 292 -18.08 -2.39 -19.84
N ALA A 293 -17.56 -2.94 -18.75
CA ALA A 293 -18.28 -3.20 -17.51
C ALA A 293 -17.73 -2.37 -16.33
N TYR A 294 -16.94 -1.33 -16.60
CA TYR A 294 -16.39 -0.50 -15.53
C TYR A 294 -17.48 0.32 -14.85
N LYS A 295 -17.62 0.12 -13.54
CA LYS A 295 -18.42 0.97 -12.67
C LYS A 295 -17.49 1.86 -11.86
N PRO A 296 -17.52 3.20 -12.02
CA PRO A 296 -16.75 4.12 -11.20
C PRO A 296 -17.04 3.89 -9.72
N TYR A 297 -15.98 3.90 -8.91
CA TYR A 297 -16.09 3.83 -7.46
C TYR A 297 -16.01 5.24 -6.87
N THR A 298 -16.99 5.57 -6.03
CA THR A 298 -17.00 6.82 -5.26
C THR A 298 -16.80 6.46 -3.80
N LYS A 299 -15.76 7.03 -3.19
CA LYS A 299 -15.55 6.95 -1.75
C LYS A 299 -16.73 7.58 -1.02
N THR A 300 -17.01 7.07 0.16
CA THR A 300 -18.01 7.65 1.04
C THR A 300 -17.41 7.86 2.42
N ASN A 301 -18.05 8.68 3.24
CA ASN A 301 -17.68 8.87 4.63
C ASN A 301 -18.20 7.75 5.55
N ARG A 302 -18.66 6.63 4.98
CA ARG A 302 -19.06 5.42 5.70
C ARG A 302 -18.28 4.22 5.18
N LEU A 303 -17.65 3.49 6.09
CA LEU A 303 -16.91 2.28 5.84
C LEU A 303 -17.59 1.12 6.58
N TYR A 304 -18.16 0.17 5.85
CA TYR A 304 -18.70 -1.03 6.47
C TYR A 304 -17.58 -1.99 6.85
N LEU A 305 -17.72 -2.70 7.96
CA LEU A 305 -16.73 -3.72 8.35
C LEU A 305 -16.71 -4.88 7.32
N SER A 306 -17.80 -5.08 6.57
CA SER A 306 -17.85 -6.01 5.44
C SER A 306 -16.94 -5.63 4.27
N ASP A 307 -16.50 -4.38 4.18
CA ASP A 307 -15.58 -3.94 3.13
C ASP A 307 -14.11 -4.20 3.48
N LEU A 308 -13.84 -4.54 4.74
CA LEU A 308 -12.52 -4.89 5.24
C LEU A 308 -12.23 -6.38 4.98
N GLU A 309 -10.95 -6.73 4.95
CA GLU A 309 -10.51 -8.12 4.87
C GLU A 309 -10.93 -8.88 6.15
N ASP A 310 -11.24 -10.17 6.02
CA ASP A 310 -11.59 -11.06 7.16
C ASP A 310 -12.90 -10.69 7.90
N ASN A 311 -13.93 -10.34 7.14
CA ASN A 311 -15.15 -9.68 7.63
C ASN A 311 -16.24 -10.58 8.26
N ASN A 312 -16.10 -11.91 8.30
CA ASN A 312 -17.16 -12.78 8.81
C ASN A 312 -16.59 -13.92 9.64
N ILE A 313 -16.44 -13.67 10.94
CA ILE A 313 -15.89 -14.64 11.88
C ILE A 313 -16.91 -14.92 12.97
N LEU A 314 -17.30 -16.20 13.06
CA LEU A 314 -17.94 -16.75 14.25
C LEU A 314 -16.83 -17.04 15.26
N MET A 315 -16.84 -16.31 16.37
CA MET A 315 -15.90 -16.52 17.46
C MET A 315 -16.54 -17.52 18.43
N THR A 316 -15.88 -18.63 18.69
CA THR A 316 -16.38 -19.69 19.58
C THR A 316 -15.38 -20.01 20.68
N GLY A 317 -15.87 -20.22 21.91
CA GLY A 317 -15.05 -20.57 23.06
C GLY A 317 -15.48 -19.83 24.33
N SER A 318 -14.71 -19.98 25.42
CA SER A 318 -14.87 -19.20 26.65
C SER A 318 -13.69 -18.24 26.86
N GLY A 319 -13.87 -17.23 27.72
CA GLY A 319 -12.86 -16.20 28.00
C GLY A 319 -12.89 -15.03 27.00
N SER A 320 -11.71 -14.51 26.65
CA SER A 320 -11.53 -13.38 25.73
C SER A 320 -11.39 -13.87 24.29
N LEU A 321 -12.45 -13.63 23.50
CA LEU A 321 -12.52 -13.91 22.08
C LEU A 321 -12.51 -12.58 21.33
N TYR A 322 -11.51 -12.33 20.49
CA TYR A 322 -11.43 -11.06 19.79
C TYR A 322 -11.11 -11.22 18.31
N HIS A 323 -11.46 -10.18 17.56
CA HIS A 323 -11.12 -10.02 16.16
C HIS A 323 -10.63 -8.60 15.89
N ASN A 324 -9.68 -8.48 14.96
CA ASN A 324 -9.05 -7.21 14.62
C ASN A 324 -9.45 -6.82 13.20
N PHE A 325 -10.16 -5.70 13.06
CA PHE A 325 -10.40 -5.04 11.78
C PHE A 325 -9.31 -3.99 11.53
N ALA A 326 -8.53 -4.16 10.46
CA ALA A 326 -7.55 -3.15 10.06
C ALA A 326 -8.19 -2.15 9.09
N PHE A 327 -8.10 -0.85 9.37
CA PHE A 327 -8.60 0.19 8.47
C PHE A 327 -7.63 1.38 8.35
N LYS A 328 -7.76 2.15 7.27
CA LYS A 328 -6.93 3.32 6.97
C LYS A 328 -7.84 4.54 6.92
N THR A 329 -7.31 5.70 7.28
CA THR A 329 -8.06 6.96 7.10
C THR A 329 -8.39 7.23 5.63
N SER A 330 -7.58 6.68 4.71
CA SER A 330 -7.77 6.73 3.27
C SER A 330 -9.03 6.00 2.77
N ALA A 331 -9.64 5.16 3.59
CA ALA A 331 -10.88 4.46 3.24
C ALA A 331 -12.09 5.40 3.16
N PHE A 332 -12.01 6.58 3.77
CA PHE A 332 -13.07 7.58 3.78
C PHE A 332 -12.88 8.61 2.64
N ALA A 333 -13.97 9.27 2.25
CA ALA A 333 -13.92 10.35 1.26
C ALA A 333 -13.19 11.57 1.80
N ASP A 334 -13.47 11.93 3.06
CA ASP A 334 -12.79 13.01 3.78
C ASP A 334 -11.82 12.46 4.83
N LEU A 335 -10.73 13.20 5.06
CA LEU A 335 -9.83 12.91 6.17
C LEU A 335 -10.58 13.12 7.49
N PRO A 336 -10.73 12.09 8.35
CA PRO A 336 -11.57 12.20 9.53
C PRO A 336 -10.88 13.00 10.64
N ALA A 337 -11.58 13.99 11.18
CA ALA A 337 -11.29 14.54 12.50
C ALA A 337 -11.92 13.65 13.58
N ASP A 338 -13.18 13.27 13.42
CA ASP A 338 -13.86 12.33 14.32
C ASP A 338 -14.57 11.21 13.56
N ILE A 339 -14.60 10.01 14.15
CA ILE A 339 -15.29 8.82 13.62
C ILE A 339 -16.27 8.30 14.65
N ASN A 340 -17.50 8.01 14.23
CA ASN A 340 -18.44 7.20 15.00
C ASN A 340 -18.35 5.74 14.54
N ALA A 341 -18.14 4.82 15.47
CA ALA A 341 -18.15 3.39 15.22
C ALA A 341 -19.46 2.81 15.74
N GLU A 342 -20.18 2.08 14.88
CA GLU A 342 -21.45 1.42 15.21
C GLU A 342 -21.32 -0.08 14.96
N PHE A 343 -21.66 -0.87 15.98
CA PHE A 343 -21.57 -2.32 15.95
C PHE A 343 -22.93 -2.93 16.19
N SER A 344 -23.32 -3.84 15.32
CA SER A 344 -24.43 -4.76 15.52
C SER A 344 -23.85 -6.13 15.83
N ILE A 345 -24.05 -6.60 17.06
CA ILE A 345 -23.49 -7.88 17.52
C ILE A 345 -24.59 -8.90 17.82
N LYS A 346 -24.27 -10.17 17.59
CA LYS A 346 -25.08 -11.34 17.94
C LYS A 346 -24.24 -12.29 18.76
N TYR A 347 -24.83 -12.90 19.78
CA TYR A 347 -24.13 -13.79 20.68
C TYR A 347 -25.07 -14.78 21.35
N THR A 348 -24.52 -15.83 21.95
CA THR A 348 -25.30 -16.75 22.79
C THR A 348 -25.86 -15.99 24.00
N GLY A 349 -27.18 -15.95 24.14
CA GLY A 349 -27.84 -15.29 25.27
C GLY A 349 -27.32 -15.80 26.61
N LEU A 350 -27.06 -14.87 27.53
CA LEU A 350 -26.46 -15.15 28.84
C LEU A 350 -27.53 -15.54 29.85
N GLU A 351 -27.18 -16.37 30.83
CA GLU A 351 -28.01 -16.57 32.01
C GLU A 351 -27.80 -15.46 33.05
N LYS A 352 -28.74 -15.34 33.99
CA LYS A 352 -28.75 -14.30 35.04
C LYS A 352 -27.47 -14.22 35.87
N GLN A 353 -26.71 -15.31 35.98
CA GLN A 353 -25.46 -15.36 36.74
C GLN A 353 -24.20 -15.28 35.88
N ASP A 354 -24.34 -15.40 34.55
CA ASP A 354 -23.22 -15.31 33.63
C ASP A 354 -22.70 -13.87 33.55
N ARG A 355 -21.39 -13.72 33.32
CA ARG A 355 -20.76 -12.41 33.10
C ARG A 355 -20.22 -12.31 31.69
N GLY A 356 -20.69 -11.31 30.96
CA GLY A 356 -20.28 -11.07 29.58
C GLY A 356 -20.10 -9.59 29.25
N TYR A 357 -19.06 -9.26 28.49
CA TYR A 357 -18.79 -7.92 28.00
C TYR A 357 -18.42 -7.94 26.52
N PHE A 358 -18.79 -6.88 25.81
CA PHE A 358 -18.29 -6.56 24.48
C PHE A 358 -17.41 -5.32 24.57
N ASN A 359 -16.12 -5.49 24.34
CA ASN A 359 -15.12 -4.45 24.39
C ASN A 359 -14.71 -4.04 22.97
N ILE A 360 -14.51 -2.74 22.77
CA ILE A 360 -14.02 -2.16 21.53
C ILE A 360 -12.71 -1.43 21.87
N TYR A 361 -11.65 -1.78 21.17
CA TYR A 361 -10.36 -1.11 21.26
C TYR A 361 -9.99 -0.49 19.92
N LEU A 362 -9.34 0.66 19.98
CA LEU A 362 -8.68 1.26 18.82
C LEU A 362 -7.19 1.39 19.13
N ASN A 363 -6.34 0.85 18.26
CA ASN A 363 -4.88 0.94 18.41
C ASN A 363 -4.40 0.45 19.79
N ASN A 364 -5.00 -0.63 20.30
CA ASN A 364 -4.82 -1.22 21.63
C ASN A 364 -5.34 -0.40 22.83
N ALA A 365 -5.96 0.76 22.63
CA ALA A 365 -6.63 1.51 23.68
C ALA A 365 -8.12 1.13 23.75
N LEU A 366 -8.64 0.80 24.94
CA LEU A 366 -10.07 0.53 25.14
C LEU A 366 -10.85 1.84 24.94
N ILE A 367 -11.82 1.83 24.01
CA ILE A 367 -12.65 2.99 23.70
C ILE A 367 -14.11 2.82 24.13
N SER A 368 -14.59 1.58 24.25
CA SER A 368 -15.94 1.30 24.73
C SER A 368 -16.03 -0.11 25.32
N SER A 369 -16.91 -0.29 26.31
CA SER A 369 -17.26 -1.58 26.89
C SER A 369 -18.76 -1.61 27.16
N ALA A 370 -19.44 -2.67 26.71
CA ALA A 370 -20.87 -2.86 26.90
C ALA A 370 -21.15 -4.23 27.52
N GLN A 371 -22.00 -4.27 28.56
CA GLN A 371 -22.39 -5.54 29.16
C GLN A 371 -23.33 -6.32 28.24
N LEU A 372 -23.04 -7.61 28.05
CA LEU A 372 -23.88 -8.54 27.30
C LEU A 372 -25.06 -8.98 28.17
N ASN A 373 -26.19 -9.36 27.55
CA ASN A 373 -27.45 -9.67 28.23
C ASN A 373 -28.13 -10.95 27.70
N GLU A 374 -29.32 -11.27 28.22
CA GLU A 374 -30.06 -12.48 27.85
C GLU A 374 -30.60 -12.46 26.40
N SER A 375 -30.65 -11.30 25.74
CA SER A 375 -31.30 -11.16 24.42
C SER A 375 -30.51 -11.76 23.25
N GLY A 376 -29.22 -12.04 23.43
CA GLY A 376 -28.33 -12.57 22.38
C GLY A 376 -28.04 -11.59 21.24
N SER A 377 -28.41 -10.31 21.38
CA SER A 377 -28.03 -9.26 20.43
C SER A 377 -27.88 -7.90 21.11
N LEU A 378 -27.03 -7.03 20.55
CA LEU A 378 -26.84 -5.69 21.08
C LEU A 378 -26.35 -4.75 19.97
N ARG A 379 -26.68 -3.46 20.09
CA ARG A 379 -26.05 -2.40 19.31
C ARG A 379 -25.18 -1.56 20.23
N VAL A 380 -23.94 -1.35 19.82
CA VAL A 380 -22.96 -0.56 20.58
C VAL A 380 -22.41 0.51 19.67
N SER A 381 -22.40 1.76 20.13
CA SER A 381 -21.80 2.88 19.41
C SER A 381 -20.75 3.58 20.27
N THR A 382 -19.72 4.12 19.61
CA THR A 382 -18.68 4.90 20.28
C THR A 382 -18.05 5.89 19.32
N SER A 383 -17.72 7.08 19.81
CA SER A 383 -16.98 8.10 19.06
C SER A 383 -15.48 8.00 19.32
N VAL A 384 -14.68 8.30 18.30
CA VAL A 384 -13.23 8.35 18.33
C VAL A 384 -12.79 9.72 17.81
N ASN A 385 -11.88 10.37 18.52
CA ASN A 385 -11.35 11.68 18.13
C ASN A 385 -10.04 11.56 17.31
N ARG A 386 -9.61 12.69 16.73
CA ARG A 386 -8.42 12.76 15.87
C ARG A 386 -7.15 12.25 16.53
N TYR A 387 -6.96 12.48 17.83
CA TYR A 387 -5.72 12.14 18.54
C TYR A 387 -5.55 10.63 18.75
N GLN A 388 -6.63 9.87 18.67
CA GLN A 388 -6.62 8.40 18.76
C GLN A 388 -6.44 7.73 17.38
N LEU A 389 -6.68 8.49 16.30
CA LEU A 389 -6.59 8.02 14.92
C LEU A 389 -5.17 8.16 14.37
N LYS A 390 -4.69 7.06 13.82
CA LYS A 390 -3.47 6.99 13.01
C LYS A 390 -3.83 6.89 11.54
N LYS A 391 -2.85 6.93 10.63
CA LYS A 391 -3.09 6.64 9.22
C LYS A 391 -3.54 5.19 9.01
N PHE A 392 -2.89 4.27 9.71
CA PHE A 392 -3.22 2.85 9.79
C PHE A 392 -3.74 2.54 11.19
N ASN A 393 -4.97 2.04 11.28
CA ASN A 393 -5.65 1.77 12.53
C ASN A 393 -6.00 0.28 12.65
N THR A 394 -6.03 -0.19 13.89
CA THR A 394 -6.56 -1.51 14.23
C THR A 394 -7.71 -1.34 15.21
N LEU A 395 -8.91 -1.74 14.77
CA LEU A 395 -10.13 -1.78 15.56
C LEU A 395 -10.33 -3.21 16.06
N ARG A 396 -10.13 -3.45 17.35
CA ARG A 396 -10.35 -4.75 17.97
C ARG A 396 -11.73 -4.80 18.60
N THR A 397 -12.51 -5.81 18.24
CA THR A 397 -13.74 -6.17 18.94
C THR A 397 -13.48 -7.42 19.77
N GLU A 398 -13.88 -7.43 21.02
CA GLU A 398 -13.62 -8.53 21.96
C GLU A 398 -14.91 -8.88 22.71
N PHE A 399 -15.32 -10.14 22.62
CA PHE A 399 -16.28 -10.74 23.54
C PHE A 399 -15.51 -11.33 24.71
N VAL A 400 -15.82 -10.90 25.92
CA VAL A 400 -15.35 -11.51 27.16
C VAL A 400 -16.53 -12.24 27.76
N PHE A 401 -16.42 -13.56 27.93
CA PHE A 401 -17.48 -14.36 28.51
C PHE A 401 -16.95 -15.31 29.59
N HIS A 402 -17.62 -15.29 30.74
CA HIS A 402 -17.38 -16.19 31.86
C HIS A 402 -18.73 -16.78 32.31
N ALA A 403 -18.89 -18.09 32.14
CA ALA A 403 -20.06 -18.80 32.64
C ALA A 403 -20.04 -18.85 34.17
N ALA A 404 -21.21 -18.74 34.80
CA ALA A 404 -21.34 -18.89 36.26
C ALA A 404 -20.91 -20.29 36.73
N ASP A 405 -21.32 -21.31 35.98
CA ASP A 405 -21.07 -22.73 36.25
C ASP A 405 -20.05 -23.33 35.24
N GLY A 406 -18.99 -22.58 34.89
CA GLY A 406 -18.09 -22.84 33.75
C GLY A 406 -17.35 -24.19 33.73
N ILE A 407 -16.10 -24.20 33.25
CA ILE A 407 -15.31 -25.44 33.12
C ILE A 407 -15.21 -26.19 34.48
N CYS A 408 -15.35 -25.45 35.58
CA CYS A 408 -15.38 -25.91 36.97
C CYS A 408 -16.47 -26.92 37.34
N ALA A 409 -17.64 -26.85 36.71
CA ALA A 409 -18.74 -27.77 36.98
C ALA A 409 -18.84 -28.90 35.93
N GLY A 410 -17.87 -29.00 35.01
CA GLY A 410 -17.87 -29.97 33.91
C GLY A 410 -18.83 -29.63 32.76
N ASN A 411 -19.45 -28.45 32.78
CA ASN A 411 -20.36 -27.99 31.74
C ASN A 411 -19.61 -27.12 30.71
N PHE A 412 -19.39 -27.69 29.52
CA PHE A 412 -18.90 -26.94 28.37
C PHE A 412 -20.05 -26.17 27.71
N ARG A 413 -20.23 -24.90 28.07
CA ARG A 413 -21.05 -23.98 27.27
C ARG A 413 -20.22 -23.34 26.18
N ASN A 414 -20.55 -23.67 24.94
CA ASN A 414 -20.01 -22.98 23.78
C ASN A 414 -20.67 -21.61 23.66
N PHE A 415 -19.99 -20.57 24.13
CA PHE A 415 -20.35 -19.20 23.78
C PHE A 415 -19.93 -18.95 22.33
N ILE A 416 -20.86 -18.36 21.58
CA ILE A 416 -20.66 -17.97 20.19
C ILE A 416 -20.94 -16.48 20.13
N GLY A 417 -19.98 -15.71 19.64
CA GLY A 417 -20.09 -14.27 19.41
C GLY A 417 -19.79 -13.93 17.96
N GLN A 418 -20.56 -13.03 17.38
CA GLN A 418 -20.36 -12.54 16.04
C GLN A 418 -20.64 -11.03 15.96
N VAL A 419 -19.72 -10.33 15.32
CA VAL A 419 -19.97 -8.96 14.82
C VAL A 419 -20.62 -9.09 13.44
N ASP A 420 -21.82 -8.53 13.27
CA ASP A 420 -22.48 -8.46 11.97
C ASP A 420 -21.80 -7.37 11.14
N ALA A 421 -20.79 -7.75 10.38
CA ALA A 421 -19.95 -6.80 9.64
C ALA A 421 -20.69 -6.06 8.52
N LYS A 422 -21.84 -6.59 8.05
CA LYS A 422 -22.67 -5.90 7.05
C LYS A 422 -23.47 -4.75 7.67
N ASN A 423 -23.85 -4.89 8.93
CA ASN A 423 -24.62 -3.88 9.66
C ASN A 423 -23.76 -3.03 10.61
N SER A 424 -22.48 -3.36 10.75
CA SER A 424 -21.51 -2.61 11.55
C SER A 424 -20.63 -1.74 10.64
N TYR A 425 -20.39 -0.49 11.03
CA TYR A 425 -19.68 0.47 10.20
C TYR A 425 -19.00 1.58 10.99
N LEU A 426 -18.03 2.22 10.35
CA LEU A 426 -17.39 3.46 10.79
C LEU A 426 -17.92 4.61 9.94
N THR A 427 -18.29 5.74 10.54
CA THR A 427 -18.74 6.94 9.81
C THR A 427 -17.96 8.17 10.26
N VAL A 428 -17.45 8.96 9.31
CA VAL A 428 -16.82 10.26 9.59
C VAL A 428 -17.89 11.24 10.04
N GLN A 429 -17.74 11.79 11.25
CA GLN A 429 -18.64 12.80 11.81
C GLN A 429 -18.20 14.22 11.42
N SER A 430 -16.90 14.46 11.38
CA SER A 430 -16.30 15.75 11.10
C SER A 430 -15.05 15.58 10.21
N LYS A 431 -14.85 16.50 9.27
CA LYS A 431 -13.70 16.55 8.37
C LYS A 431 -12.54 17.30 9.02
N LEU A 432 -11.33 16.76 8.90
CA LEU A 432 -10.10 17.49 9.20
C LEU A 432 -9.74 18.39 8.02
N SER A 433 -9.63 19.69 8.26
CA SER A 433 -9.08 20.66 7.31
C SER A 433 -7.61 20.92 7.67
N GLU A 434 -6.67 20.45 6.86
CA GLU A 434 -5.26 20.81 7.01
C GLU A 434 -5.02 22.19 6.39
N LYS A 435 -4.07 22.96 6.95
CA LYS A 435 -3.75 24.30 6.45
C LYS A 435 -2.95 24.26 5.14
N ASN A 436 -2.13 23.22 4.96
CA ASN A 436 -1.32 22.95 3.77
C ASN A 436 -1.34 21.44 3.51
N LEU A 437 -1.36 21.03 2.24
CA LEU A 437 -1.14 19.63 1.86
C LEU A 437 0.28 19.15 2.23
N THR A 438 0.38 17.91 2.69
CA THR A 438 1.65 17.26 3.04
C THR A 438 1.68 15.83 2.49
N PHE A 439 2.82 15.15 2.54
CA PHE A 439 2.88 13.75 2.11
C PHE A 439 1.99 12.82 2.95
N PHE A 440 1.51 13.27 4.10
CA PHE A 440 0.46 12.58 4.85
C PHE A 440 -0.83 12.43 4.05
N SER A 441 -1.18 13.44 3.23
CA SER A 441 -2.36 13.48 2.36
C SER A 441 -2.23 12.57 1.12
N TYR A 442 -1.03 12.06 0.82
CA TYR A 442 -0.79 11.08 -0.25
C TYR A 442 -0.92 9.64 0.30
N PRO A 443 -1.48 8.66 -0.42
CA PRO A 443 -2.12 8.78 -1.74
C PRO A 443 -3.58 9.27 -1.69
N ASP A 444 -4.13 9.48 -0.50
CA ASP A 444 -5.56 9.68 -0.22
C ASP A 444 -6.21 10.77 -1.08
N ALA A 445 -5.55 11.92 -1.23
CA ALA A 445 -6.00 13.04 -2.05
C ALA A 445 -6.13 12.68 -3.55
N PHE A 446 -5.37 11.70 -4.03
CA PHE A 446 -5.33 11.31 -5.45
C PHE A 446 -6.15 10.05 -5.75
N GLN A 447 -6.92 9.54 -4.79
CA GLN A 447 -7.77 8.37 -4.99
C GLN A 447 -9.07 8.68 -5.72
N GLN A 448 -9.45 9.96 -5.88
CA GLN A 448 -10.59 10.37 -6.67
C GLN A 448 -10.21 11.47 -7.65
N GLU A 449 -10.80 11.41 -8.85
CA GLU A 449 -10.68 12.45 -9.88
C GLU A 449 -9.24 12.89 -10.16
N ALA A 450 -8.29 11.95 -10.13
CA ALA A 450 -6.88 12.24 -10.34
C ALA A 450 -6.42 11.96 -11.78
N ALA A 451 -5.46 12.76 -12.24
CA ALA A 451 -4.71 12.51 -13.46
C ALA A 451 -3.21 12.42 -13.15
N ILE A 452 -2.52 11.46 -13.77
CA ILE A 452 -1.06 11.36 -13.75
C ILE A 452 -0.57 11.91 -15.09
N LEU A 453 0.14 13.02 -15.03
CA LEU A 453 0.68 13.71 -16.19
C LEU A 453 2.18 13.44 -16.29
N VAL A 454 2.66 13.14 -17.50
CA VAL A 454 4.09 12.88 -17.73
C VAL A 454 4.63 13.74 -18.87
N SER A 455 5.80 14.36 -18.66
CA SER A 455 6.51 15.07 -19.71
C SER A 455 7.09 14.10 -20.74
N LYS A 456 7.05 14.45 -22.03
CA LYS A 456 7.55 13.58 -23.11
C LYS A 456 9.02 13.19 -22.95
N ASN A 457 9.85 14.12 -22.47
CA ASN A 457 11.28 13.89 -22.19
C ASN A 457 11.52 12.96 -20.98
N ALA A 458 10.58 12.86 -20.06
CA ALA A 458 10.65 12.01 -18.86
C ALA A 458 10.00 10.63 -19.07
N LEU A 459 9.29 10.41 -20.18
CA LEU A 459 8.45 9.22 -20.37
C LEU A 459 9.24 7.90 -20.25
N SER A 460 10.40 7.80 -20.89
CA SER A 460 11.19 6.56 -20.94
C SER A 460 11.64 6.09 -19.55
N SER A 461 12.01 7.00 -18.67
CA SER A 461 12.43 6.72 -17.29
C SER A 461 11.25 6.58 -16.31
N SER A 462 10.05 7.02 -16.71
CA SER A 462 8.89 7.15 -15.80
C SER A 462 7.85 6.03 -15.86
N VAL A 463 7.85 5.17 -16.89
CA VAL A 463 6.81 4.12 -17.06
C VAL A 463 6.60 3.29 -15.79
N GLN A 464 7.69 2.83 -15.17
CA GLN A 464 7.60 2.02 -13.95
C GLN A 464 7.23 2.83 -12.70
N ALA A 465 7.64 4.10 -12.63
CA ALA A 465 7.22 4.99 -11.56
C ALA A 465 5.71 5.25 -11.63
N ILE A 466 5.17 5.51 -12.83
CA ILE A 466 3.73 5.68 -13.06
C ILE A 466 2.97 4.43 -12.65
N ALA A 467 3.42 3.25 -13.07
CA ALA A 467 2.80 1.98 -12.70
C ALA A 467 2.77 1.76 -11.18
N LYS A 468 3.85 2.12 -10.49
CA LYS A 468 3.94 2.06 -9.03
C LYS A 468 3.02 3.07 -8.35
N LEU A 469 2.97 4.32 -8.82
CA LEU A 469 2.05 5.34 -8.30
C LEU A 469 0.58 4.92 -8.47
N VAL A 470 0.21 4.36 -9.63
CA VAL A 470 -1.15 3.82 -9.82
C VAL A 470 -1.44 2.67 -8.85
N SER A 471 -0.45 1.83 -8.56
CA SER A 471 -0.58 0.76 -7.56
C SER A 471 -0.74 1.31 -6.13
N GLU A 472 -0.02 2.37 -5.76
CA GLU A 472 -0.08 3.03 -4.45
C GLU A 472 -1.40 3.79 -4.27
N ILE A 473 -1.90 4.45 -5.32
CA ILE A 473 -3.24 5.04 -5.32
C ILE A 473 -4.29 3.95 -5.09
N ASN A 474 -4.12 2.78 -5.71
CA ASN A 474 -5.01 1.63 -5.53
C ASN A 474 -4.82 0.87 -4.21
N ASP A 475 -4.57 1.54 -3.08
CA ASP A 475 -4.38 0.90 -1.77
C ASP A 475 -5.69 0.49 -1.05
N HIS A 476 -6.75 0.18 -1.80
CA HIS A 476 -8.04 -0.25 -1.24
C HIS A 476 -8.00 -1.70 -0.69
N TYR A 477 -8.76 -2.01 0.37
CA TYR A 477 -8.82 -3.37 0.97
C TYR A 477 -9.28 -4.45 0.00
N SER A 478 -10.14 -4.10 -0.94
CA SER A 478 -10.54 -5.04 -1.99
C SER A 478 -9.37 -5.39 -2.90
N ASN A 479 -9.29 -6.66 -3.31
CA ASN A 479 -8.39 -7.12 -4.38
C ASN A 479 -8.74 -6.55 -5.79
N GLU A 480 -9.73 -5.68 -5.90
CA GLU A 480 -10.16 -5.02 -7.12
C GLU A 480 -9.51 -3.65 -7.30
N ILE A 481 -9.28 -3.27 -8.57
CA ILE A 481 -8.81 -1.93 -8.92
C ILE A 481 -10.01 -0.98 -8.93
N ARG A 482 -10.10 -0.16 -7.89
CA ARG A 482 -11.19 0.80 -7.65
C ARG A 482 -10.89 2.18 -8.22
N TYR A 483 -9.66 2.63 -8.08
CA TYR A 483 -9.25 3.98 -8.45
C TYR A 483 -8.51 3.92 -9.79
N ARG A 484 -9.04 4.61 -10.79
CA ARG A 484 -8.47 4.59 -12.15
C ARG A 484 -8.05 6.00 -12.55
N PRO A 485 -6.90 6.48 -12.06
CA PRO A 485 -6.40 7.78 -12.50
C PRO A 485 -6.18 7.75 -14.01
N VAL A 486 -6.52 8.86 -14.67
CA VAL A 486 -6.18 9.04 -16.09
C VAL A 486 -4.67 9.18 -16.19
N VAL A 487 -4.04 8.59 -17.20
CA VAL A 487 -2.63 8.84 -17.47
C VAL A 487 -2.52 9.56 -18.81
N ASP A 488 -1.89 10.72 -18.82
CA ASP A 488 -1.74 11.55 -20.03
C ASP A 488 -0.43 12.33 -20.04
N PHE A 489 -0.19 13.06 -21.12
CA PHE A 489 0.99 13.91 -21.26
C PHE A 489 0.77 15.30 -20.64
N ALA A 490 1.86 15.90 -20.15
CA ALA A 490 1.84 17.20 -19.48
C ALA A 490 1.33 18.35 -20.38
N ASP A 491 1.45 18.25 -21.70
CA ASP A 491 0.91 19.22 -22.66
C ASP A 491 -0.62 19.24 -22.73
N HIS A 492 -1.30 18.22 -22.19
CA HIS A 492 -2.75 18.15 -22.09
C HIS A 492 -3.30 18.60 -20.73
N ALA A 493 -2.47 19.15 -19.83
CA ALA A 493 -2.86 19.48 -18.46
C ALA A 493 -4.13 20.34 -18.32
N GLU A 494 -4.38 21.23 -19.28
CA GLU A 494 -5.56 22.11 -19.27
C GLU A 494 -6.88 21.35 -19.33
N GLN A 495 -6.92 20.15 -19.93
CA GLN A 495 -8.10 19.28 -19.98
C GLN A 495 -8.48 18.71 -18.60
N TYR A 496 -7.58 18.82 -17.63
CA TYR A 496 -7.72 18.27 -16.29
C TYR A 496 -7.85 19.37 -15.22
N ALA A 497 -8.20 20.60 -15.61
CA ALA A 497 -8.52 21.66 -14.65
C ALA A 497 -9.63 21.21 -13.67
N GLY A 498 -9.47 21.52 -12.39
CA GLY A 498 -10.36 21.08 -11.31
C GLY A 498 -10.11 19.65 -10.80
N LYS A 499 -9.19 18.90 -11.41
CA LYS A 499 -8.77 17.57 -10.96
C LYS A 499 -7.47 17.62 -10.16
N ASN A 500 -7.26 16.61 -9.33
CA ASN A 500 -5.98 16.41 -8.66
C ASN A 500 -4.95 15.87 -9.65
N ILE A 501 -3.73 16.37 -9.64
CA ILE A 501 -2.71 15.96 -10.61
C ILE A 501 -1.45 15.44 -9.93
N ILE A 502 -0.90 14.37 -10.50
CA ILE A 502 0.45 13.90 -10.21
C ILE A 502 1.28 14.17 -11.46
N LEU A 503 2.22 15.10 -11.39
CA LEU A 503 3.08 15.45 -12.51
C LEU A 503 4.44 14.78 -12.36
N ILE A 504 4.87 14.01 -13.35
CA ILE A 504 6.25 13.52 -13.48
C ILE A 504 6.91 14.24 -14.64
N SER A 505 7.92 15.05 -14.35
CA SER A 505 8.44 16.00 -15.33
C SER A 505 9.95 16.19 -15.26
N GLY A 506 10.52 16.60 -16.39
CA GLY A 506 11.86 17.19 -16.42
C GLY A 506 11.84 18.60 -15.83
N ARG A 507 13.01 19.13 -15.49
CA ARG A 507 13.16 20.45 -14.86
C ARG A 507 12.86 21.61 -15.78
N LYS A 508 12.79 21.39 -17.09
CA LYS A 508 12.43 22.43 -18.06
C LYS A 508 10.98 22.33 -18.54
N ASP A 509 10.15 21.53 -17.87
CA ASP A 509 8.75 21.41 -18.27
C ASP A 509 7.99 22.73 -18.06
N ALA A 510 7.23 23.14 -19.08
CA ALA A 510 6.52 24.41 -19.10
C ALA A 510 5.37 24.48 -18.08
N LEU A 511 4.73 23.34 -17.76
CA LEU A 511 3.62 23.29 -16.81
C LEU A 511 4.08 23.69 -15.41
N LEU A 512 5.30 23.31 -15.04
CA LEU A 512 5.82 23.62 -13.73
C LEU A 512 5.98 25.14 -13.49
N GLY A 513 6.21 25.92 -14.55
CA GLY A 513 6.23 27.39 -14.49
C GLY A 513 4.86 28.04 -14.32
N LYS A 514 3.76 27.29 -14.52
CA LYS A 514 2.39 27.76 -14.31
C LYS A 514 1.95 27.66 -12.84
N PHE A 515 2.57 26.79 -12.04
CA PHE A 515 2.21 26.62 -10.63
C PHE A 515 2.70 27.79 -9.78
N LYS A 516 1.76 28.55 -9.20
CA LYS A 516 2.09 29.72 -8.38
C LYS A 516 2.43 29.36 -6.93
N GLN A 517 1.82 28.30 -6.41
CA GLN A 517 1.89 27.88 -5.01
C GLN A 517 2.95 26.79 -4.74
N MET A 518 3.71 26.41 -5.77
CA MET A 518 4.75 25.39 -5.63
C MET A 518 5.82 25.83 -4.60
N PRO A 519 6.18 24.98 -3.61
CA PRO A 519 7.10 25.34 -2.53
C PRO A 519 8.51 25.73 -3.00
N LEU A 520 9.09 24.95 -3.91
CA LEU A 520 10.40 25.18 -4.51
C LEU A 520 10.30 25.37 -6.03
N LYS A 521 10.85 26.51 -6.51
CA LYS A 521 11.01 26.82 -7.93
C LYS A 521 12.34 26.27 -8.44
N TYR A 522 12.29 25.14 -9.14
CA TYR A 522 13.49 24.40 -9.59
C TYR A 522 14.13 24.97 -10.87
N ASN A 523 13.54 26.01 -11.48
CA ASN A 523 14.15 26.73 -12.60
C ASN A 523 15.32 27.63 -12.18
N GLN A 524 15.58 27.73 -10.88
CA GLN A 524 16.66 28.53 -10.27
C GLN A 524 17.42 27.66 -9.27
N SER A 525 18.73 27.88 -9.13
CA SER A 525 19.49 27.22 -8.06
C SER A 525 19.02 27.76 -6.71
N PHE A 526 18.99 26.94 -5.66
CA PHE A 526 18.53 27.38 -4.33
C PHE A 526 19.33 26.79 -3.18
N ALA A 527 19.27 27.48 -2.04
CA ALA A 527 19.75 27.02 -0.75
C ALA A 527 18.64 27.12 0.30
N ILE A 528 18.52 26.10 1.14
CA ILE A 528 17.62 26.00 2.28
C ILE A 528 18.43 26.27 3.55
N TYR A 529 17.97 27.22 4.35
CA TYR A 529 18.58 27.67 5.58
C TYR A 529 17.78 27.18 6.78
N ASP A 530 18.48 26.96 7.90
CA ASP A 530 17.82 26.74 9.18
C ASP A 530 17.17 28.02 9.71
N ASN A 531 16.00 27.87 10.32
CA ASN A 531 15.29 28.99 10.90
C ASN A 531 15.94 29.51 12.19
N ALA A 532 16.62 28.64 12.94
CA ALA A 532 17.22 29.01 14.21
C ALA A 532 18.67 29.50 14.05
N SER A 533 19.51 28.80 13.28
CA SER A 533 20.92 29.14 13.12
C SER A 533 21.24 29.99 11.89
N ASN A 534 20.32 30.09 10.91
CA ASN A 534 20.57 30.71 9.60
C ASN A 534 21.79 30.11 8.86
N GLU A 535 22.16 28.87 9.23
CA GLU A 535 23.14 28.05 8.52
C GLU A 535 22.48 27.36 7.33
N VAL A 536 23.29 27.02 6.33
CA VAL A 536 22.82 26.29 5.16
C VAL A 536 22.57 24.83 5.55
N ILE A 537 21.31 24.42 5.61
CA ILE A 537 20.93 23.00 5.81
C ILE A 537 21.12 22.23 4.49
N TYR A 538 20.80 22.87 3.38
CA TYR A 538 20.90 22.25 2.06
C TYR A 538 21.24 23.29 1.01
N GLN A 539 22.23 23.01 0.16
CA GLN A 539 22.51 23.80 -1.01
C GLN A 539 22.60 22.88 -2.21
N LEU A 540 21.78 23.15 -3.22
CA LEU A 540 21.83 22.39 -4.46
C LEU A 540 23.04 22.86 -5.27
N SER A 541 24.22 22.31 -4.97
CA SER A 541 25.47 22.62 -5.68
C SER A 541 25.66 21.85 -6.98
N ALA A 542 24.89 20.77 -7.20
CA ALA A 542 24.89 20.00 -8.44
C ALA A 542 23.45 19.57 -8.81
N PRO A 543 22.73 20.35 -9.63
CA PRO A 543 21.36 20.04 -10.02
C PRO A 543 21.20 18.63 -10.63
N ASP A 544 22.20 18.02 -11.27
CA ASP A 544 21.96 16.93 -12.21
C ASP A 544 21.72 15.52 -11.58
N ARG A 545 21.63 15.38 -10.25
CA ARG A 545 21.61 14.05 -9.59
C ARG A 545 20.49 13.78 -8.59
N SER A 546 19.57 14.70 -8.38
CA SER A 546 18.50 14.55 -7.38
C SER A 546 17.11 14.70 -8.00
N ALA A 547 16.17 13.85 -7.56
CA ALA A 547 14.75 14.06 -7.80
C ALA A 547 14.15 14.87 -6.65
N ILE A 548 13.13 15.66 -6.98
CA ILE A 548 12.40 16.46 -6.00
C ILE A 548 10.93 16.11 -6.14
N ALA A 549 10.34 15.60 -5.07
CA ALA A 549 8.90 15.41 -4.94
C ALA A 549 8.34 16.54 -4.07
N GLN A 550 7.23 17.15 -4.47
CA GLN A 550 6.55 18.21 -3.74
C GLN A 550 5.05 18.04 -3.82
N ILE A 551 4.34 18.23 -2.72
CA ILE A 551 2.88 18.25 -2.69
C ILE A 551 2.37 19.62 -2.22
N PHE A 552 1.42 20.19 -2.94
CA PHE A 552 0.89 21.54 -2.70
C PHE A 552 -0.49 21.72 -3.37
N GLU A 553 -1.19 22.77 -2.98
CA GLU A 553 -2.45 23.19 -3.60
C GLU A 553 -2.17 24.16 -4.75
N ASP A 554 -3.01 24.21 -5.78
CA ASP A 554 -2.90 25.19 -6.86
C ASP A 554 -4.29 25.76 -7.21
N GLU A 555 -4.33 26.94 -7.84
CA GLU A 555 -5.59 27.58 -8.25
C GLU A 555 -6.34 26.75 -9.31
N GLN A 556 -5.61 26.12 -10.24
CA GLN A 556 -6.19 25.33 -11.32
C GLN A 556 -6.41 23.86 -10.92
N PHE A 557 -5.60 23.34 -9.99
CA PHE A 557 -5.61 21.94 -9.58
C PHE A 557 -5.67 21.85 -8.04
N PRO A 558 -6.74 21.27 -7.44
CA PRO A 558 -6.93 21.32 -5.99
C PRO A 558 -5.78 20.67 -5.20
N ALA A 559 -5.20 19.59 -5.72
CA ALA A 559 -3.98 18.99 -5.18
C ALA A 559 -3.00 18.65 -6.31
N VAL A 560 -1.74 19.05 -6.14
CA VAL A 560 -0.64 18.78 -7.06
C VAL A 560 0.45 18.01 -6.33
N LEU A 561 0.79 16.83 -6.84
CA LEU A 561 2.04 16.13 -6.49
C LEU A 561 2.98 16.23 -7.69
N SER A 562 4.02 17.04 -7.58
CA SER A 562 5.06 17.19 -8.61
C SER A 562 6.27 16.35 -8.26
N ILE A 563 6.71 15.48 -9.17
CA ILE A 563 7.96 14.72 -9.11
C ILE A 563 8.83 15.18 -10.26
N THR A 564 9.83 16.00 -9.95
CA THR A 564 10.73 16.57 -10.95
C THR A 564 12.05 15.80 -10.98
N ILE A 565 12.46 15.36 -12.18
CA ILE A 565 13.73 14.66 -12.43
C ILE A 565 14.69 15.54 -13.23
N PRO A 566 16.02 15.34 -13.11
CA PRO A 566 17.01 15.95 -14.00
C PRO A 566 16.73 15.64 -15.48
N ASP A 567 17.04 16.60 -16.36
CA ASP A 567 16.76 16.48 -17.80
C ASP A 567 17.65 15.43 -18.50
N GLU A 568 18.84 15.13 -17.96
CA GLU A 568 19.77 14.14 -18.50
C GLU A 568 20.31 13.19 -17.41
N GLY A 569 20.58 11.93 -17.78
CA GLY A 569 21.34 10.99 -16.95
C GLY A 569 20.62 10.44 -15.70
N PHE A 570 19.35 10.76 -15.48
CA PHE A 570 18.63 10.25 -14.30
C PHE A 570 18.20 8.78 -14.48
N SER A 571 18.60 7.93 -13.53
CA SER A 571 18.26 6.51 -13.56
C SER A 571 16.77 6.29 -13.21
N SER A 572 16.08 5.45 -13.98
CA SER A 572 14.73 4.96 -13.65
C SER A 572 14.66 4.35 -12.24
N ALA A 573 15.75 3.75 -11.75
CA ALA A 573 15.85 3.22 -10.39
C ALA A 573 15.81 4.33 -9.32
N ALA A 574 16.40 5.50 -9.59
CA ALA A 574 16.39 6.62 -8.65
C ALA A 574 14.99 7.27 -8.56
N LEU A 575 14.25 7.32 -9.67
CA LEU A 575 12.84 7.75 -9.66
C LEU A 575 11.98 6.77 -8.87
N GLN A 576 12.19 5.45 -9.06
CA GLN A 576 11.49 4.42 -8.29
C GLN A 576 11.79 4.50 -6.79
N GLN A 577 13.05 4.80 -6.42
CA GLN A 577 13.44 5.01 -5.04
C GLN A 577 12.78 6.27 -4.46
N THR A 578 12.65 7.34 -5.24
CA THR A 578 11.93 8.56 -4.84
C THR A 578 10.47 8.26 -4.50
N VAL A 579 9.80 7.47 -5.34
CA VAL A 579 8.43 7.01 -5.08
C VAL A 579 8.39 6.09 -3.85
N SER A 580 9.37 5.18 -3.67
CA SER A 580 9.47 4.37 -2.43
C SER A 580 9.59 5.25 -1.19
N ASN A 581 10.50 6.21 -1.20
CA ASN A 581 10.81 7.06 -0.05
C ASN A 581 9.58 7.88 0.32
N MET A 582 8.84 8.42 -0.65
CA MET A 582 7.56 9.09 -0.41
C MET A 582 6.56 8.18 0.34
N ASN A 583 6.51 6.90 -0.01
CA ASN A 583 5.65 5.91 0.65
C ASN A 583 6.15 5.46 2.04
N GLU A 584 7.46 5.44 2.28
CA GLU A 584 8.02 5.15 3.61
C GLU A 584 7.71 6.26 4.62
N GLN A 585 7.60 7.50 4.15
CA GLN A 585 7.27 8.67 4.98
C GLN A 585 5.81 8.76 5.41
N LEU A 586 4.94 7.85 4.93
CA LEU A 586 3.54 7.81 5.37
C LEU A 586 3.37 7.61 6.88
N ASN A 587 4.42 7.15 7.57
CA ASN A 587 4.42 6.89 9.01
C ASN A 587 5.18 7.94 9.86
N GLN A 588 5.93 8.88 9.26
CA GLN A 588 6.96 9.67 9.97
C GLN A 588 6.96 11.19 9.70
N PHE A 589 5.80 11.87 9.81
CA PHE A 589 5.64 13.35 9.84
C PHE A 589 5.39 14.09 8.50
N SER A 590 4.87 15.32 8.69
CA SER A 590 4.16 16.24 7.80
C SER A 590 5.05 17.10 6.88
N GLY A 591 6.03 16.49 6.20
CA GLY A 591 6.79 17.18 5.16
C GLY A 591 5.95 17.38 3.89
N ASN A 592 6.21 18.43 3.14
CA ASN A 592 5.58 18.67 1.83
C ASN A 592 6.60 18.67 0.67
N THR A 593 7.89 18.58 0.98
CA THR A 593 8.99 18.56 0.00
C THR A 593 9.99 17.46 0.35
N LEU A 594 10.26 16.57 -0.60
CA LEU A 594 11.21 15.47 -0.47
C LEU A 594 12.26 15.60 -1.57
N ILE A 595 13.52 15.68 -1.18
CA ILE A 595 14.66 15.72 -2.09
C ILE A 595 15.40 14.40 -1.92
N SER A 596 15.43 13.60 -2.98
CA SER A 596 16.03 12.27 -2.99
C SER A 596 17.17 12.19 -3.99
N ASN A 597 18.21 11.47 -3.61
CA ASN A 597 19.23 10.97 -4.52
C ASN A 597 19.22 9.43 -4.49
N LYS A 598 20.20 8.77 -5.12
CA LYS A 598 20.26 7.30 -5.18
C LYS A 598 20.39 6.62 -3.81
N ASN A 599 20.99 7.30 -2.82
CA ASN A 599 21.42 6.69 -1.55
C ASN A 599 20.75 7.32 -0.30
N ASP A 600 20.17 8.51 -0.42
CA ASP A 600 19.70 9.30 0.71
C ASP A 600 18.52 10.20 0.32
N HIS A 601 17.73 10.63 1.31
CA HIS A 601 16.65 11.58 1.12
C HIS A 601 16.52 12.56 2.28
N LEU A 602 16.18 13.79 1.95
CA LEU A 602 15.90 14.87 2.89
C LEU A 602 14.45 15.32 2.75
N ILE A 603 13.83 15.65 3.89
CA ILE A 603 12.43 16.05 3.96
C ILE A 603 12.35 17.41 4.60
N PHE A 604 11.55 18.27 3.97
CA PHE A 604 11.32 19.61 4.43
C PHE A 604 9.81 19.89 4.50
N ASN A 605 9.43 20.72 5.47
CA ASN A 605 8.12 21.37 5.50
C ASN A 605 8.32 22.83 5.13
N LEU A 606 8.13 23.14 3.84
CA LEU A 606 8.39 24.46 3.28
C LEU A 606 7.06 25.17 3.03
N ALA A 607 6.84 26.28 3.71
CA ALA A 607 5.76 27.19 3.38
C ALA A 607 6.11 27.98 2.11
N GLN A 608 5.08 28.41 1.38
CA GLN A 608 5.23 29.36 0.27
C GLN A 608 6.00 30.60 0.75
N ASN A 609 6.99 31.04 -0.02
CA ASN A 609 7.84 32.20 0.31
C ASN A 609 8.52 32.13 1.68
N SER A 610 8.84 30.92 2.17
CA SER A 610 9.64 30.82 3.40
C SER A 610 10.97 31.55 3.21
N ASN A 611 11.32 32.45 4.15
CA ASN A 611 12.60 33.18 4.16
C ASN A 611 13.82 32.24 4.20
N ASN A 612 13.55 30.98 4.48
CA ASN A 612 14.44 29.85 4.63
C ASN A 612 14.91 29.35 3.26
N VAL A 613 14.25 29.68 2.14
CA VAL A 613 14.71 29.32 0.78
C VAL A 613 15.25 30.57 0.08
N ARG A 614 16.53 30.53 -0.34
CA ARG A 614 17.13 31.58 -1.16
C ARG A 614 17.51 31.05 -2.53
N TYR A 615 17.06 31.73 -3.57
CA TYR A 615 17.41 31.40 -4.95
C TYR A 615 18.67 32.16 -5.37
N ALA A 616 19.55 31.49 -6.12
CA ALA A 616 20.66 32.11 -6.82
C ALA A 616 20.09 32.87 -8.02
N ASP A 617 20.26 34.20 -7.97
CA ASP A 617 19.97 35.21 -8.98
C ASP A 617 18.50 35.59 -9.24
N ASN A 618 18.10 36.66 -8.55
CA ASN A 618 17.36 37.77 -9.15
C ASN A 618 18.24 39.03 -9.10
N GLY A 619 19.34 39.12 -9.85
CA GLY A 619 20.05 40.38 -10.24
C GLY A 619 20.49 41.37 -9.13
N ASN A 620 20.20 41.09 -7.87
CA ASN A 620 20.48 41.87 -6.69
C ASN A 620 21.82 41.39 -6.17
N THR A 621 22.82 41.67 -7.02
CA THR A 621 24.25 41.68 -6.73
C THR A 621 24.50 42.16 -5.30
N ALA A 622 25.55 41.64 -4.67
CA ALA A 622 25.99 41.87 -3.28
C ALA A 622 25.68 43.26 -2.67
N PHE A 623 25.58 44.31 -3.49
CA PHE A 623 25.03 45.61 -3.16
C PHE A 623 23.64 45.62 -2.51
N SER A 624 22.67 44.82 -2.96
CA SER A 624 21.32 44.80 -2.36
C SER A 624 21.33 44.20 -0.94
N LEU A 625 22.08 43.10 -0.76
CA LEU A 625 22.32 42.50 0.55
C LEU A 625 23.12 43.44 1.46
N PHE A 626 24.13 44.11 0.92
CA PHE A 626 24.90 45.14 1.61
C PHE A 626 24.02 46.33 2.03
N TRP A 627 23.20 46.87 1.12
CA TRP A 627 22.31 47.99 1.39
C TRP A 627 21.24 47.61 2.40
N GLY A 628 20.62 46.44 2.28
CA GLY A 628 19.65 45.93 3.25
C GLY A 628 20.23 45.82 4.67
N LYS A 629 21.46 45.32 4.79
CA LYS A 629 22.14 45.13 6.08
C LYS A 629 22.69 46.43 6.68
N TYR A 630 23.22 47.33 5.86
CA TYR A 630 23.97 48.51 6.33
C TYR A 630 23.25 49.85 6.11
N LYS A 631 22.04 49.90 5.52
CA LYS A 631 21.32 51.17 5.27
C LYS A 631 21.17 52.04 6.52
N LEU A 632 20.85 51.45 7.67
CA LEU A 632 20.66 52.19 8.92
C LEU A 632 21.98 52.73 9.46
N LEU A 633 23.06 51.95 9.34
CA LEU A 633 24.42 52.36 9.71
C LEU A 633 24.94 53.48 8.81
N LEU A 634 24.73 53.38 7.50
CA LEU A 634 25.09 54.41 6.54
C LEU A 634 24.30 55.70 6.75
N LEU A 635 23.00 55.59 7.04
CA LEU A 635 22.13 56.74 7.34
C LEU A 635 22.52 57.42 8.65
N ALA A 636 22.84 56.65 9.69
CA ALA A 636 23.37 57.18 10.95
C ALA A 636 24.73 57.88 10.74
N GLY A 637 25.62 57.28 9.94
CA GLY A 637 26.92 57.88 9.59
C GLY A 637 26.78 59.19 8.80
N THR A 638 25.84 59.27 7.88
CA THR A 638 25.57 60.52 7.12
C THR A 638 24.97 61.59 8.02
N LEU A 639 24.03 61.25 8.90
CA LEU A 639 23.49 62.19 9.90
C LEU A 639 24.60 62.72 10.82
N PHE A 640 25.52 61.85 11.24
CA PHE A 640 26.66 62.25 12.06
C PHE A 640 27.62 63.18 11.32
N LEU A 641 27.89 62.92 10.03
CA LEU A 641 28.70 63.81 9.19
C LEU A 641 28.03 65.17 8.95
N ILE A 642 26.71 65.21 8.75
CA ILE A 642 25.94 66.45 8.64
C ILE A 642 26.03 67.24 9.95
N PHE A 643 25.91 66.56 11.10
CA PHE A 643 26.06 67.18 12.41
C PHE A 643 27.48 67.74 12.64
N LEU A 644 28.52 66.99 12.28
CA LEU A 644 29.91 67.46 12.32
C LEU A 644 30.14 68.66 11.39
N SER A 645 29.58 68.62 10.18
CA SER A 645 29.66 69.73 9.21
C SER A 645 28.96 70.97 9.74
N TYR A 646 27.80 70.82 10.37
CA TYR A 646 27.09 71.90 11.06
C TYR A 646 27.93 72.49 12.20
N LEU A 647 28.55 71.65 13.04
CA LEU A 647 29.44 72.13 14.11
C LEU A 647 30.68 72.86 13.57
N TYR A 648 31.26 72.38 12.46
CA TYR A 648 32.40 73.01 11.80
C TYR A 648 32.05 74.40 11.25
N VAL A 649 30.93 74.52 10.51
CA VAL A 649 30.44 75.81 10.00
C VAL A 649 30.10 76.74 11.15
N ARG A 650 29.42 76.26 12.19
CA ARG A 650 29.09 77.06 13.39
C ARG A 650 30.34 77.57 14.11
N LYS A 651 31.41 76.76 14.19
CA LYS A 651 32.70 77.17 14.77
C LYS A 651 33.38 78.25 13.93
N LYS A 652 33.40 78.11 12.60
CA LYS A 652 33.93 79.13 11.69
C LYS A 652 33.14 80.44 11.76
N VAL A 653 31.81 80.40 11.78
CA VAL A 653 30.95 81.58 11.92
C VAL A 653 31.16 82.29 13.26
N LYS A 654 31.32 81.55 14.36
CA LYS A 654 31.67 82.15 15.67
C LYS A 654 33.08 82.76 15.68
N GLN A 655 34.03 82.21 14.94
CA GLN A 655 35.37 82.78 14.81
C GLN A 655 35.38 84.06 13.96
N SER A 656 34.61 84.12 12.87
CA SER A 656 34.49 85.35 12.08
C SER A 656 33.71 86.46 12.81
N GLN A 657 32.74 86.12 13.66
CA GLN A 657 32.06 87.11 14.52
C GLN A 657 32.96 87.72 15.61
N LYS A 658 34.03 87.03 16.03
CA LYS A 658 35.05 87.57 16.95
C LYS A 658 36.01 88.56 16.29
N ILE A 659 36.12 88.55 14.96
CA ILE A 659 36.99 89.46 14.20
C ILE A 659 36.28 90.80 13.91
N VAL A 660 34.95 90.84 13.98
CA VAL A 660 34.14 92.07 13.77
C VAL A 660 33.90 92.84 15.07
N THR A 661 34.30 92.29 16.22
CA THR A 661 34.17 92.94 17.55
C THR A 661 35.52 93.24 18.21
N ALA A 662 36.61 93.29 17.43
CA ALA A 662 37.93 93.75 17.88
C ALA A 662 38.25 95.14 17.32
#